data_AF-A0A915Z5A9-F1
#
_entry.id   AF-A0A915Z5A9-F1
#
_cell.length_a   1.000
_cell.length_b   1.000
_cell.length_c   1.000
_cell.angle_alpha   90.00
_cell.angle_beta   90.00
_cell.angle_gamma   90.00
#
_symmetry.space_group_name_H-M   'P 1'
#
loop_
_entity.id
_entity.type
_entity.pdbx_description
1 polymer ?
#
loop_
_entity_poly.entity_id
_entity_poly.type
_entity_poly.pdbx_seq_one_letter_code
_entity_poly.pdbx_strand_id
1 'polypeptide(L)'
;MVNPSNMLIRLDMDDPLLYIPEDGHVLYPILVKLKVRITNMSFHENADETLQKCVDKCTPINIISTLKRACASSFSDMEQLFYKSDLEDVDYEKLRAFIKAEIDTLIKHGQEDRSFMDTLKSLPIWPVHSSENKFKDAISGILLTYKLPFFSFNQNTFFYKCNNELDFNVLTKLGVNSVDELEYIRHYIVPALTTQFPNPSKEYINFLRSVLSLGNHEIEQYLKLYQTIPNQSVSSLVRVDTLYDANNPVFRSIFANTDKFLPPELQNDPACLEALGRMGLKRQVNYNIFIECALEIESQKSQIKYDRFQENVVRDRAKILVRYLYEHINSLNFNSEQWYKILRIKFVPSEKNHQNNQNQFYQGQKETLGFESFKDLCSHKYKKICWTQCPLFDDDVEPTTSFSEKHPEIGFPTIENIIDHLFTVVTMSKEKKWSKNNEEELKNVINEIYKMLNELCKDINRRMLSIKKMHFRKIFLNGDDPFDENSWVAREELVFGLQEDIKKRFYKVNECLKEYKELLLTGTPCLDCLDPKPISKVIINDQKDVIINSLINKLVNKPDDKFHDVIFIVGEEKVRISANRYVLSAASKHFEEIFYEESSETTKNEINVPINIQANTFHTFLQLLYGQSIKNITKDIKSDDYLTYLFDLLKVIDFYKIESIKNQIEEMIIRENYININDICEILKYSKEFNAKQLRNHYEKFIKINKELIKKQLLELCKNLTNYEEILEMSQKTKILDPLLSYD
;
A
#
# COMPACT_ATOMS: atom_id res chain seq x y z
N MET A 1 -30.33 79.87 -55.91
CA MET A 1 -29.96 78.59 -55.29
C MET A 1 -30.96 78.30 -54.18
N VAL A 2 -31.69 77.19 -54.26
CA VAL A 2 -32.64 76.76 -53.21
C VAL A 2 -31.83 76.18 -52.04
N ASN A 3 -32.12 76.61 -50.81
CA ASN A 3 -31.47 76.07 -49.62
C ASN A 3 -31.87 74.58 -49.46
N PRO A 4 -30.92 73.65 -49.29
CA PRO A 4 -31.21 72.23 -49.11
C PRO A 4 -32.26 71.93 -48.02
N SER A 5 -32.40 72.78 -46.99
CA SER A 5 -33.41 72.62 -45.92
C SER A 5 -34.87 72.88 -46.34
N ASN A 6 -35.11 73.39 -47.55
CA ASN A 6 -36.45 73.77 -48.04
C ASN A 6 -37.05 72.81 -49.08
N MET A 7 -36.40 71.69 -49.39
CA MET A 7 -36.89 70.69 -50.35
C MET A 7 -37.94 69.75 -49.71
N LEU A 8 -38.93 69.31 -50.50
CA LEU A 8 -40.04 68.44 -50.11
C LEU A 8 -39.88 67.05 -50.76
N ILE A 9 -40.40 65.98 -50.16
CA ILE A 9 -40.52 64.68 -50.84
C ILE A 9 -41.93 64.52 -51.42
N ARG A 10 -42.03 64.11 -52.69
CA ARG A 10 -43.27 63.69 -53.35
C ARG A 10 -43.48 62.19 -53.24
N LEU A 11 -44.58 61.77 -52.61
CA LEU A 11 -45.02 60.37 -52.59
C LEU A 11 -45.20 59.85 -54.02
N ASP A 12 -44.52 58.76 -54.37
CA ASP A 12 -44.64 58.11 -55.67
C ASP A 12 -45.82 57.14 -55.61
N MET A 13 -46.77 57.29 -56.55
CA MET A 13 -48.05 56.56 -56.54
C MET A 13 -48.06 55.37 -57.53
N ASP A 14 -46.96 55.16 -58.28
CA ASP A 14 -46.92 54.24 -59.43
C ASP A 14 -46.06 52.97 -59.20
N ASP A 15 -45.42 52.79 -58.03
CA ASP A 15 -44.60 51.60 -57.71
C ASP A 15 -45.39 50.55 -56.88
N PRO A 16 -45.62 49.33 -57.39
CA PRO A 16 -46.46 48.33 -56.73
C PRO A 16 -45.87 47.74 -55.43
N LEU A 17 -44.57 47.88 -55.15
CA LEU A 17 -44.02 47.52 -53.82
C LEU A 17 -44.32 48.58 -52.75
N LEU A 18 -44.74 49.77 -53.16
CA LEU A 18 -45.06 50.92 -52.30
C LEU A 18 -46.57 51.21 -52.19
N TYR A 19 -47.43 50.34 -52.74
CA TYR A 19 -48.87 50.56 -52.81
C TYR A 19 -49.71 49.44 -52.18
N ILE A 20 -50.32 49.70 -51.03
CA ILE A 20 -51.62 49.16 -50.61
C ILE A 20 -52.44 50.30 -49.96
N PRO A 21 -53.69 50.60 -50.40
CA PRO A 21 -54.43 51.84 -50.12
C PRO A 21 -55.13 51.82 -48.73
N GLU A 22 -55.43 52.93 -48.04
CA GLU A 22 -56.24 54.09 -48.48
C GLU A 22 -55.72 55.49 -48.05
N ASP A 23 -54.56 55.62 -47.39
CA ASP A 23 -53.90 56.92 -47.09
C ASP A 23 -52.36 56.79 -46.99
N GLY A 24 -51.62 57.08 -48.09
CA GLY A 24 -50.16 57.32 -48.11
C GLY A 24 -49.20 56.12 -47.93
N HIS A 25 -47.92 56.34 -48.26
CA HIS A 25 -46.78 55.39 -48.13
C HIS A 25 -46.72 54.73 -46.74
N VAL A 26 -46.23 53.49 -46.60
CA VAL A 26 -46.17 52.75 -45.30
C VAL A 26 -45.46 53.54 -44.20
N LEU A 27 -44.45 54.34 -44.57
CA LEU A 27 -43.73 55.23 -43.65
C LEU A 27 -44.36 56.62 -43.48
N TYR A 28 -45.43 56.97 -44.19
CA TYR A 28 -46.01 58.32 -44.17
C TYR A 28 -46.32 58.82 -42.75
N PRO A 29 -47.04 58.07 -41.89
CA PRO A 29 -47.29 58.50 -40.51
C PRO A 29 -45.99 58.72 -39.71
N ILE A 30 -44.97 57.90 -39.97
CA ILE A 30 -43.67 57.92 -39.28
C ILE A 30 -42.85 59.14 -39.72
N LEU A 31 -42.81 59.41 -41.03
CA LEU A 31 -42.09 60.55 -41.59
C LEU A 31 -42.70 61.88 -41.13
N VAL A 32 -44.03 61.96 -41.01
CA VAL A 32 -44.72 63.13 -40.43
C VAL A 32 -44.31 63.33 -38.96
N LYS A 33 -44.31 62.26 -38.15
CA LYS A 33 -43.84 62.32 -36.75
C LYS A 33 -42.38 62.80 -36.66
N LEU A 34 -41.52 62.36 -37.58
CA LEU A 34 -40.12 62.76 -37.71
C LEU A 34 -39.91 64.15 -38.36
N LYS A 35 -40.98 64.95 -38.52
CA LYS A 35 -40.97 66.32 -39.06
C LYS A 35 -40.42 66.42 -40.50
N VAL A 36 -40.54 65.34 -41.27
CA VAL A 36 -40.23 65.34 -42.70
C VAL A 36 -41.31 66.12 -43.45
N ARG A 37 -40.90 67.05 -44.32
CA ARG A 37 -41.83 67.83 -45.14
C ARG A 37 -42.21 67.04 -46.40
N ILE A 38 -43.49 66.69 -46.50
CA ILE A 38 -44.03 65.85 -47.57
C ILE A 38 -44.99 66.69 -48.43
N THR A 39 -45.04 66.43 -49.73
CA THR A 39 -45.99 67.05 -50.68
C THR A 39 -46.59 65.99 -51.60
N ASN A 40 -47.81 66.24 -52.08
CA ASN A 40 -48.43 65.48 -53.16
C ASN A 40 -48.37 66.23 -54.51
N MET A 41 -47.68 67.38 -54.57
CA MET A 41 -47.61 68.19 -55.77
C MET A 41 -46.81 67.50 -56.88
N SER A 42 -47.44 67.38 -58.06
CA SER A 42 -46.84 66.89 -59.29
C SER A 42 -46.60 68.04 -60.27
N PHE A 43 -45.39 68.13 -60.83
CA PHE A 43 -45.09 69.11 -61.87
C PHE A 43 -45.18 68.48 -63.26
N HIS A 44 -45.78 69.18 -64.22
CA HIS A 44 -45.71 68.82 -65.65
C HIS A 44 -44.30 69.06 -66.21
N GLU A 45 -43.92 68.39 -67.30
CA GLU A 45 -42.59 68.49 -67.92
C GLU A 45 -42.17 69.94 -68.27
N ASN A 46 -43.16 70.83 -68.48
CA ASN A 46 -42.95 72.25 -68.82
C ASN A 46 -42.95 73.21 -67.61
N ALA A 47 -42.93 72.69 -66.37
CA ALA A 47 -42.91 73.54 -65.17
C ALA A 47 -41.52 74.14 -64.91
N ASP A 48 -41.48 75.23 -64.15
CA ASP A 48 -40.26 75.96 -63.80
C ASP A 48 -39.20 75.03 -63.15
N GLU A 49 -38.00 74.99 -63.74
CA GLU A 49 -36.91 74.10 -63.36
C GLU A 49 -36.45 74.32 -61.91
N THR A 50 -36.61 75.53 -61.38
CA THR A 50 -36.29 75.88 -59.99
C THR A 50 -37.32 75.33 -59.01
N LEU A 51 -38.61 75.26 -59.39
CA LEU A 51 -39.66 74.63 -58.58
C LEU A 51 -39.57 73.11 -58.61
N GLN A 52 -39.24 72.50 -59.77
CA GLN A 52 -39.04 71.06 -59.88
C GLN A 52 -37.89 70.57 -58.99
N LYS A 53 -36.80 71.35 -58.86
CA LYS A 53 -35.68 71.06 -57.93
C LYS A 53 -36.05 71.14 -56.45
N CYS A 54 -37.21 71.69 -56.10
CA CYS A 54 -37.69 71.75 -54.71
C CYS A 54 -38.41 70.48 -54.26
N VAL A 55 -38.67 69.52 -55.16
CA VAL A 55 -39.45 68.31 -54.84
C VAL A 55 -38.73 67.04 -55.32
N ASP A 56 -38.28 66.23 -54.36
CA ASP A 56 -37.62 64.95 -54.61
C ASP A 56 -38.64 63.82 -54.76
N LYS A 57 -38.36 62.84 -55.64
CA LYS A 57 -39.16 61.60 -55.72
C LYS A 57 -39.04 60.80 -54.42
N CYS A 58 -40.12 60.14 -53.99
CA CYS A 58 -40.10 59.23 -52.84
C CYS A 58 -39.40 57.91 -53.19
N THR A 59 -38.07 57.95 -53.20
CA THR A 59 -37.20 56.79 -53.33
C THR A 59 -36.56 56.46 -51.98
N PRO A 60 -36.06 55.23 -51.76
CA PRO A 60 -35.38 54.89 -50.51
C PRO A 60 -34.21 55.81 -50.18
N ILE A 61 -33.42 56.19 -51.18
CA ILE A 61 -32.31 57.13 -51.03
C ILE A 61 -32.82 58.51 -50.56
N ASN A 62 -33.86 59.05 -51.19
CA ASN A 62 -34.38 60.37 -50.87
C ASN A 62 -35.06 60.41 -49.49
N ILE A 63 -35.65 59.30 -49.04
CA ILE A 63 -36.21 59.16 -47.70
C ILE A 63 -35.11 59.34 -46.64
N ILE A 64 -33.98 58.61 -46.75
CA ILE A 64 -32.86 58.74 -45.80
C ILE A 64 -32.22 60.13 -45.86
N SER A 65 -31.99 60.65 -47.06
CA SER A 65 -31.45 62.00 -47.26
C SER A 65 -32.36 63.07 -46.65
N THR A 66 -33.66 62.85 -46.60
CA THR A 66 -34.59 63.83 -45.99
C THR A 66 -34.61 63.77 -44.48
N LEU A 67 -34.42 62.59 -43.88
CA LEU A 67 -34.22 62.49 -42.43
C LEU A 67 -32.98 63.30 -42.00
N LYS A 68 -31.89 63.24 -42.78
CA LYS A 68 -30.72 64.12 -42.59
C LYS A 68 -31.07 65.61 -42.64
N ARG A 69 -31.90 66.02 -43.60
CA ARG A 69 -32.38 67.41 -43.72
C ARG A 69 -33.27 67.81 -42.54
N ALA A 70 -34.11 66.90 -42.05
CA ALA A 70 -34.95 67.12 -40.87
C ALA A 70 -34.11 67.35 -39.61
N CYS A 71 -33.06 66.56 -39.40
CA CYS A 71 -32.06 66.79 -38.36
C CYS A 71 -31.46 68.21 -38.45
N ALA A 72 -30.94 68.59 -39.62
CA ALA A 72 -30.37 69.92 -39.84
C ALA A 72 -31.36 71.08 -39.60
N SER A 73 -32.63 70.91 -40.01
CA SER A 73 -33.67 71.93 -39.86
C SER A 73 -34.13 72.09 -38.41
N SER A 74 -34.00 71.04 -37.61
CA SER A 74 -34.39 70.98 -36.20
C SER A 74 -33.22 71.21 -35.22
N PHE A 75 -32.01 71.52 -35.72
CA PHE A 75 -30.78 71.62 -34.92
C PHE A 75 -30.59 70.44 -33.95
N SER A 76 -30.91 69.23 -34.42
CA SER A 76 -30.83 67.99 -33.63
C SER A 76 -30.05 66.93 -34.42
N ASP A 77 -29.42 65.99 -33.72
CA ASP A 77 -28.88 64.77 -34.34
C ASP A 77 -30.00 63.73 -34.56
N MET A 78 -29.67 62.59 -35.19
CA MET A 78 -30.64 61.52 -35.46
C MET A 78 -31.24 60.92 -34.17
N GLU A 79 -30.45 60.72 -33.12
CA GLU A 79 -30.93 60.16 -31.85
C GLU A 79 -31.95 61.11 -31.19
N GLN A 80 -31.63 62.41 -31.16
CA GLN A 80 -32.52 63.46 -30.65
C GLN A 80 -33.78 63.63 -31.49
N LEU A 81 -33.68 63.50 -32.83
CA LEU A 81 -34.85 63.60 -33.71
C LEU A 81 -35.86 62.49 -33.37
N PHE A 82 -35.39 61.26 -33.23
CA PHE A 82 -36.25 60.11 -32.90
C PHE A 82 -36.77 60.19 -31.46
N TYR A 83 -35.93 60.57 -30.49
CA TYR A 83 -36.32 60.69 -29.08
C TYR A 83 -37.39 61.77 -28.84
N LYS A 84 -37.31 62.90 -29.56
CA LYS A 84 -38.30 63.99 -29.47
C LYS A 84 -39.57 63.73 -30.28
N SER A 85 -39.61 62.65 -31.06
CA SER A 85 -40.75 62.27 -31.88
C SER A 85 -41.53 61.20 -31.13
N ASP A 86 -42.84 61.36 -30.99
CA ASP A 86 -43.72 60.40 -30.28
C ASP A 86 -43.92 59.11 -31.11
N LEU A 87 -42.82 58.38 -31.33
CA LEU A 87 -42.76 57.11 -32.06
C LEU A 87 -43.12 55.95 -31.13
N GLU A 88 -43.94 55.03 -31.64
CA GLU A 88 -44.25 53.78 -30.95
C GLU A 88 -43.36 52.64 -31.46
N ASP A 89 -43.24 51.53 -30.72
CA ASP A 89 -42.44 50.36 -31.12
C ASP A 89 -42.80 49.86 -32.54
N VAL A 90 -44.08 49.96 -32.93
CA VAL A 90 -44.55 49.60 -34.27
C VAL A 90 -43.97 50.51 -35.37
N ASP A 91 -43.72 51.78 -35.06
CA ASP A 91 -43.10 52.73 -36.00
C ASP A 91 -41.63 52.36 -36.26
N TYR A 92 -40.89 51.98 -35.21
CA TYR A 92 -39.52 51.48 -35.33
C TYR A 92 -39.45 50.20 -36.17
N GLU A 93 -40.37 49.25 -35.96
CA GLU A 93 -40.41 48.02 -36.74
C GLU A 93 -40.75 48.26 -38.22
N LYS A 94 -41.69 49.15 -38.53
CA LYS A 94 -42.01 49.52 -39.92
C LYS A 94 -40.81 50.18 -40.63
N LEU A 95 -40.13 51.09 -39.95
CA LEU A 95 -38.94 51.75 -40.51
C LEU A 95 -37.80 50.76 -40.70
N ARG A 96 -37.59 49.85 -39.74
CA ARG A 96 -36.61 48.76 -39.87
C ARG A 96 -36.94 47.81 -41.03
N ALA A 97 -38.20 47.39 -41.18
CA ALA A 97 -38.64 46.53 -42.26
C ALA A 97 -38.38 47.16 -43.63
N PHE A 98 -38.62 48.47 -43.76
CA PHE A 98 -38.26 49.24 -44.94
C PHE A 98 -36.76 49.22 -45.24
N ILE A 99 -35.91 49.51 -44.24
CA ILE A 99 -34.44 49.47 -44.41
C ILE A 99 -33.98 48.07 -44.81
N LYS A 100 -34.56 47.02 -44.23
CA LYS A 100 -34.23 45.62 -44.56
C LYS A 100 -34.58 45.28 -46.01
N ALA A 101 -35.75 45.70 -46.49
CA ALA A 101 -36.20 45.45 -47.86
C ALA A 101 -35.30 46.14 -48.90
N GLU A 102 -34.85 47.37 -48.60
CA GLU A 102 -34.11 48.23 -49.53
C GLU A 102 -32.59 48.25 -49.30
N ILE A 103 -32.07 47.37 -48.44
CA ILE A 103 -30.68 47.45 -47.95
C ILE A 103 -29.65 47.44 -49.09
N ASP A 104 -29.85 46.63 -50.14
CA ASP A 104 -28.90 46.52 -51.24
C ASP A 104 -28.85 47.79 -52.09
N THR A 105 -30.00 48.42 -52.34
CA THR A 105 -30.11 49.73 -53.01
C THR A 105 -29.41 50.82 -52.19
N LEU A 106 -29.67 50.84 -50.88
CA LEU A 106 -29.13 51.84 -49.96
C LEU A 106 -27.61 51.71 -49.80
N ILE A 107 -27.09 50.49 -49.65
CA ILE A 107 -25.65 50.23 -49.54
C ILE A 107 -24.94 50.58 -50.85
N LYS A 108 -25.49 50.21 -52.01
CA LYS A 108 -24.89 50.53 -53.31
C LYS A 108 -24.72 52.04 -53.49
N HIS A 109 -25.74 52.83 -53.17
CA HIS A 109 -25.64 54.29 -53.24
C HIS A 109 -24.65 54.84 -52.21
N GLY A 110 -24.67 54.30 -50.99
CA GLY A 110 -23.79 54.73 -49.94
C GLY A 110 -22.30 54.42 -50.14
N GLN A 111 -21.96 53.43 -50.98
CA GLN A 111 -20.57 53.22 -51.41
C GLN A 111 -20.01 54.43 -52.19
N GLU A 112 -20.88 55.20 -52.85
CA GLU A 112 -20.53 56.39 -53.61
C GLU A 112 -20.58 57.67 -52.74
N ASP A 113 -21.43 57.70 -51.70
CA ASP A 113 -21.58 58.83 -50.75
C ASP A 113 -21.39 58.40 -49.28
N ARG A 114 -20.22 58.73 -48.73
CA ARG A 114 -19.89 58.51 -47.31
C ARG A 114 -20.88 59.21 -46.36
N SER A 115 -21.28 60.44 -46.69
CA SER A 115 -22.15 61.23 -45.82
C SER A 115 -23.58 60.69 -45.81
N PHE A 116 -24.01 60.03 -46.89
CA PHE A 116 -25.22 59.23 -46.92
C PHE A 116 -25.08 57.99 -46.02
N MET A 117 -23.97 57.26 -46.11
CA MET A 117 -23.73 56.09 -45.24
C MET A 117 -23.72 56.43 -43.76
N ASP A 118 -23.08 57.54 -43.36
CA ASP A 118 -23.09 57.98 -41.97
C ASP A 118 -24.52 58.29 -41.48
N THR A 119 -25.36 58.82 -42.38
CA THR A 119 -26.78 59.05 -42.10
C THR A 119 -27.55 57.74 -41.95
N LEU A 120 -27.35 56.79 -42.87
CA LEU A 120 -27.99 55.48 -42.84
C LEU A 120 -27.62 54.70 -41.58
N LYS A 121 -26.34 54.73 -41.19
CA LYS A 121 -25.85 54.05 -39.99
C LYS A 121 -26.29 54.72 -38.69
N SER A 122 -26.52 56.04 -38.68
CA SER A 122 -26.95 56.79 -37.50
C SER A 122 -28.44 56.66 -37.16
N LEU A 123 -29.22 55.90 -37.93
CA LEU A 123 -30.64 55.67 -37.66
C LEU A 123 -30.84 54.84 -36.37
N PRO A 124 -31.45 55.40 -35.30
CA PRO A 124 -31.58 54.75 -34.01
C PRO A 124 -32.76 53.79 -33.99
N ILE A 125 -32.73 52.79 -34.87
CA ILE A 125 -33.85 51.87 -35.09
C ILE A 125 -33.56 50.47 -34.56
N TRP A 126 -32.32 50.11 -34.22
CA TRP A 126 -31.91 48.74 -33.90
C TRP A 126 -32.10 48.39 -32.43
N PRO A 127 -32.92 47.38 -32.09
CA PRO A 127 -33.25 47.06 -30.71
C PRO A 127 -32.03 46.42 -30.06
N VAL A 128 -31.78 46.75 -28.80
CA VAL A 128 -30.71 46.15 -28.00
C VAL A 128 -31.26 45.36 -26.82
N HIS A 129 -30.51 44.37 -26.34
CA HIS A 129 -30.82 43.60 -25.14
C HIS A 129 -30.65 44.50 -23.89
N SER A 130 -31.75 45.14 -23.49
CA SER A 130 -31.87 46.01 -22.31
C SER A 130 -33.20 45.76 -21.59
N SER A 131 -33.27 46.11 -20.31
CA SER A 131 -34.51 46.08 -19.50
C SER A 131 -35.61 47.00 -20.03
N GLU A 132 -35.24 48.02 -20.81
CA GLU A 132 -36.15 48.92 -21.52
C GLU A 132 -36.05 48.64 -23.03
N ASN A 133 -37.14 48.87 -23.78
CA ASN A 133 -37.10 48.84 -25.24
C ASN A 133 -36.27 50.03 -25.75
N LYS A 134 -34.96 49.82 -25.83
CA LYS A 134 -33.99 50.79 -26.34
C LYS A 134 -33.64 50.45 -27.78
N PHE A 135 -33.69 51.47 -28.63
CA PHE A 135 -33.22 51.42 -30.01
C PHE A 135 -31.93 52.22 -30.13
N LYS A 136 -30.97 51.69 -30.88
CA LYS A 136 -29.67 52.30 -31.13
C LYS A 136 -29.38 52.37 -32.61
N ASP A 137 -28.48 53.28 -32.96
CA ASP A 137 -27.91 53.35 -34.30
C ASP A 137 -27.04 52.13 -34.59
N ALA A 138 -26.64 51.91 -35.84
CA ALA A 138 -25.87 50.75 -36.27
C ALA A 138 -24.37 50.81 -35.89
N ILE A 139 -23.88 51.91 -35.32
CA ILE A 139 -22.46 52.10 -35.01
C ILE A 139 -22.21 51.93 -33.50
N SER A 140 -23.19 52.26 -32.67
CA SER A 140 -23.04 52.31 -31.20
C SER A 140 -23.16 50.95 -30.50
N GLY A 141 -23.79 49.95 -31.13
CA GLY A 141 -23.98 48.63 -30.55
C GLY A 141 -23.02 47.55 -31.05
N ILE A 142 -23.16 46.35 -30.50
CA ILE A 142 -22.33 45.17 -30.78
C ILE A 142 -23.21 44.07 -31.37
N LEU A 143 -22.76 43.45 -32.45
CA LEU A 143 -23.43 42.31 -33.08
C LEU A 143 -22.79 41.00 -32.61
N LEU A 144 -23.55 40.20 -31.85
CA LEU A 144 -23.14 38.83 -31.52
C LEU A 144 -23.37 37.90 -32.71
N THR A 145 -22.53 36.88 -32.88
CA THR A 145 -22.76 35.85 -33.90
C THR A 145 -24.09 35.14 -33.69
N TYR A 146 -24.69 34.65 -34.78
CA TYR A 146 -25.94 33.89 -34.71
C TYR A 146 -25.76 32.46 -34.17
N LYS A 147 -24.51 32.02 -33.88
CA LYS A 147 -24.22 30.65 -33.45
C LYS A 147 -24.48 30.41 -31.97
N LEU A 148 -24.54 31.49 -31.18
CA LEU A 148 -24.80 31.42 -29.75
C LEU A 148 -26.08 32.16 -29.38
N PRO A 149 -26.87 31.65 -28.42
CA PRO A 149 -27.93 32.44 -27.82
C PRO A 149 -27.31 33.59 -27.03
N PHE A 150 -27.95 34.76 -27.08
CA PHE A 150 -27.54 35.91 -26.28
C PHE A 150 -27.73 35.62 -24.79
N PHE A 151 -26.73 35.94 -23.98
CA PHE A 151 -26.80 35.86 -22.52
C PHE A 151 -25.96 36.96 -21.85
N SER A 152 -26.49 37.58 -20.80
CA SER A 152 -25.75 38.59 -20.05
C SER A 152 -26.14 38.57 -18.59
N PHE A 153 -25.16 38.77 -17.70
CA PHE A 153 -25.42 39.04 -16.28
C PHE A 153 -25.89 40.48 -16.03
N ASN A 154 -25.63 41.38 -16.98
CA ASN A 154 -26.03 42.79 -16.92
C ASN A 154 -27.41 42.99 -17.57
N GLN A 155 -28.27 43.75 -16.91
CA GLN A 155 -29.62 44.09 -17.39
C GLN A 155 -29.62 45.05 -18.59
N ASN A 156 -28.56 45.84 -18.74
CA ASN A 156 -28.40 46.80 -19.83
C ASN A 156 -27.16 46.49 -20.63
N THR A 157 -27.35 46.17 -21.90
CA THR A 157 -26.24 45.88 -22.82
C THR A 157 -26.40 46.64 -24.12
N PHE A 158 -25.30 46.72 -24.86
CA PHE A 158 -25.26 47.31 -26.20
C PHE A 158 -25.37 46.25 -27.30
N PHE A 159 -25.69 45.00 -26.96
CA PHE A 159 -25.84 43.93 -27.94
C PHE A 159 -27.19 44.04 -28.65
N TYR A 160 -27.19 44.00 -29.98
CA TYR A 160 -28.44 44.04 -30.74
C TYR A 160 -29.28 42.77 -30.54
N LYS A 161 -30.60 42.94 -30.42
CA LYS A 161 -31.59 41.85 -30.48
C LYS A 161 -31.69 41.40 -31.94
N CYS A 162 -30.87 40.42 -32.32
CA CYS A 162 -30.88 39.84 -33.64
C CYS A 162 -31.78 38.60 -33.66
N ASN A 163 -33.04 38.77 -34.07
CA ASN A 163 -34.04 37.71 -33.96
C ASN A 163 -34.04 36.72 -35.15
N ASN A 164 -33.35 37.05 -36.24
CA ASN A 164 -33.30 36.22 -37.45
C ASN A 164 -32.02 36.51 -38.27
N GLU A 165 -31.76 35.67 -39.28
CA GLU A 165 -30.59 35.78 -40.15
C GLU A 165 -30.58 37.06 -41.02
N LEU A 166 -31.74 37.56 -41.42
CA LEU A 166 -31.84 38.81 -42.20
C LEU A 166 -31.37 40.01 -41.39
N ASP A 167 -31.73 40.08 -40.11
CA ASP A 167 -31.31 41.14 -39.19
C ASP A 167 -29.80 41.14 -39.01
N PHE A 168 -29.21 39.95 -38.88
CA PHE A 168 -27.76 39.76 -38.80
C PHE A 168 -27.10 40.29 -40.07
N ASN A 169 -27.54 39.81 -41.24
CA ASN A 169 -26.98 40.17 -42.53
C ASN A 169 -27.07 41.67 -42.81
N VAL A 170 -28.19 42.32 -42.47
CA VAL A 170 -28.37 43.77 -42.66
C VAL A 170 -27.42 44.56 -41.76
N LEU A 171 -27.31 44.20 -40.47
CA LEU A 171 -26.37 44.84 -39.55
C LEU A 171 -24.91 44.64 -39.99
N THR A 172 -24.55 43.44 -40.47
CA THR A 172 -23.23 43.18 -41.05
C THR A 172 -22.97 44.05 -42.29
N LYS A 173 -23.94 44.20 -43.20
CA LYS A 173 -23.83 45.10 -44.37
C LYS A 173 -23.66 46.57 -43.98
N LEU A 174 -24.25 47.00 -42.88
CA LEU A 174 -24.06 48.34 -42.32
C LEU A 174 -22.69 48.53 -41.63
N GLY A 175 -21.87 47.48 -41.54
CA GLY A 175 -20.53 47.53 -40.97
C GLY A 175 -20.54 47.69 -39.45
N VAL A 176 -21.53 47.08 -38.79
CA VAL A 176 -21.62 46.99 -37.33
C VAL A 176 -20.43 46.19 -36.79
N ASN A 177 -19.89 46.59 -35.63
CA ASN A 177 -18.85 45.84 -34.93
C ASN A 177 -19.40 44.49 -34.47
N SER A 178 -18.96 43.41 -35.10
CA SER A 178 -19.29 42.05 -34.71
C SER A 178 -18.27 41.48 -33.74
N VAL A 179 -18.73 40.72 -32.75
CA VAL A 179 -17.89 40.01 -31.80
C VAL A 179 -18.10 38.51 -31.99
N ASP A 180 -17.00 37.76 -32.13
CA ASP A 180 -17.05 36.32 -32.27
C ASP A 180 -17.36 35.60 -30.94
N GLU A 181 -17.55 34.29 -30.97
CA GLU A 181 -17.93 33.52 -29.79
C GLU A 181 -16.86 33.58 -28.67
N LEU A 182 -15.58 33.59 -29.03
CA LEU A 182 -14.47 33.59 -28.08
C LEU A 182 -14.29 34.97 -27.44
N GLU A 183 -14.30 36.02 -28.25
CA GLU A 183 -14.25 37.40 -27.79
C GLU A 183 -15.45 37.74 -26.91
N TYR A 184 -16.63 37.22 -27.24
CA TYR A 184 -17.82 37.41 -26.42
C TYR A 184 -17.64 36.83 -25.02
N ILE A 185 -17.18 35.57 -24.95
CA ILE A 185 -16.92 34.90 -23.68
C ILE A 185 -15.81 35.60 -22.89
N ARG A 186 -14.72 36.00 -23.57
CA ARG A 186 -13.54 36.62 -22.95
C ARG A 186 -13.82 38.01 -22.38
N HIS A 187 -14.55 38.84 -23.09
CA HIS A 187 -14.71 40.25 -22.73
C HIS A 187 -16.02 40.57 -22.02
N TYR A 188 -17.05 39.72 -22.15
CA TYR A 188 -18.39 40.04 -21.62
C TYR A 188 -18.90 39.01 -20.61
N ILE A 189 -18.61 37.72 -20.79
CA ILE A 189 -19.11 36.67 -19.89
C ILE A 189 -18.17 36.46 -18.71
N VAL A 190 -16.91 36.07 -18.96
CA VAL A 190 -15.95 35.73 -17.90
C VAL A 190 -15.64 36.91 -16.96
N PRO A 191 -15.50 38.16 -17.43
CA PRO A 191 -15.30 39.30 -16.54
C PRO A 191 -16.48 39.50 -15.58
N ALA A 192 -17.72 39.29 -16.02
CA ALA A 192 -18.89 39.38 -15.15
C ALA A 192 -18.88 38.25 -14.10
N LEU A 193 -18.50 37.03 -14.50
CA LEU A 193 -18.36 35.89 -13.58
C LEU A 193 -17.33 36.14 -12.47
N THR A 194 -16.18 36.73 -12.82
CA THR A 194 -15.08 36.95 -11.88
C THR A 194 -15.23 38.19 -11.02
N THR A 195 -16.05 39.16 -11.44
CA THR A 195 -16.26 40.42 -10.68
C THR A 195 -17.54 40.39 -9.85
N GLN A 196 -18.61 39.77 -10.34
CA GLN A 196 -19.92 39.82 -9.70
C GLN A 196 -20.23 38.56 -8.87
N PHE A 197 -19.50 37.45 -9.11
CA PHE A 197 -19.74 36.14 -8.49
C PHE A 197 -21.23 35.74 -8.46
N PRO A 198 -21.91 35.74 -9.63
CA PRO A 198 -23.33 35.50 -9.69
C PRO A 198 -23.66 34.05 -9.35
N ASN A 199 -24.83 33.83 -8.74
CA ASN A 199 -25.39 32.49 -8.64
C ASN A 199 -25.80 31.99 -10.04
N PRO A 200 -25.53 30.72 -10.38
CA PRO A 200 -25.90 30.19 -11.68
C PRO A 200 -27.43 30.20 -11.85
N SER A 201 -27.90 30.75 -12.97
CA SER A 201 -29.31 30.73 -13.35
C SER A 201 -29.58 29.63 -14.38
N LYS A 202 -30.85 29.23 -14.52
CA LYS A 202 -31.27 28.29 -15.57
C LYS A 202 -30.93 28.81 -16.98
N GLU A 203 -31.02 30.12 -17.17
CA GLU A 203 -30.63 30.80 -18.42
C GLU A 203 -29.13 30.66 -18.69
N TYR A 204 -28.29 30.85 -17.67
CA TYR A 204 -26.85 30.66 -17.80
C TYR A 204 -26.49 29.21 -18.13
N ILE A 205 -27.16 28.23 -17.50
CA ILE A 205 -26.94 26.80 -17.80
C ILE A 205 -27.27 26.50 -19.27
N ASN A 206 -28.38 27.01 -19.78
CA ASN A 206 -28.77 26.83 -21.19
C ASN A 206 -27.79 27.50 -22.16
N PHE A 207 -27.30 28.69 -21.81
CA PHE A 207 -26.25 29.37 -22.56
C PHE A 207 -24.96 28.56 -22.57
N LEU A 208 -24.49 28.13 -21.40
CA LEU A 208 -23.28 27.33 -21.25
C LEU A 208 -23.37 26.00 -22.01
N ARG A 209 -24.52 25.33 -21.98
CA ARG A 209 -24.78 24.12 -22.80
C ARG A 209 -24.57 24.41 -24.29
N SER A 210 -25.07 25.56 -24.77
CA SER A 210 -24.91 25.97 -26.17
C SER A 210 -23.44 26.26 -26.50
N VAL A 211 -22.72 26.93 -25.59
CA VAL A 211 -21.28 27.21 -25.71
C VAL A 211 -20.46 25.91 -25.78
N LEU A 212 -20.70 24.97 -24.87
CA LEU A 212 -19.98 23.70 -24.83
C LEU A 212 -20.30 22.82 -26.06
N SER A 213 -21.53 22.90 -26.57
CA SER A 213 -21.96 22.17 -27.77
C SER A 213 -21.27 22.66 -29.06
N LEU A 214 -20.64 23.83 -29.06
CA LEU A 214 -19.84 24.29 -30.20
C LEU A 214 -18.59 23.43 -30.44
N GLY A 215 -18.09 22.74 -29.40
CA GLY A 215 -16.84 21.97 -29.49
C GLY A 215 -15.60 22.82 -29.80
N ASN A 216 -15.63 24.11 -29.49
CA ASN A 216 -14.51 25.02 -29.75
C ASN A 216 -13.46 24.91 -28.65
N HIS A 217 -12.31 24.32 -28.99
CA HIS A 217 -11.22 24.08 -28.05
C HIS A 217 -10.61 25.35 -27.43
N GLU A 218 -10.57 26.48 -28.14
CA GLU A 218 -10.02 27.73 -27.58
C GLU A 218 -10.90 28.27 -26.45
N ILE A 219 -12.22 28.19 -26.64
CA ILE A 219 -13.21 28.55 -25.62
C ILE A 219 -13.08 27.60 -24.42
N GLU A 220 -13.00 26.29 -24.66
CA GLU A 220 -12.82 25.28 -23.61
C GLU A 220 -11.56 25.53 -22.77
N GLN A 221 -10.41 25.77 -23.41
CA GLN A 221 -9.15 26.07 -22.71
C GLN A 221 -9.23 27.37 -21.90
N TYR A 222 -9.95 28.37 -22.40
CA TYR A 222 -10.13 29.63 -21.69
C TYR A 222 -11.05 29.47 -20.47
N LEU A 223 -12.22 28.84 -20.64
CA LEU A 223 -13.19 28.62 -19.56
C LEU A 223 -12.63 27.75 -18.42
N LYS A 224 -11.76 26.79 -18.75
CA LYS A 224 -11.07 25.91 -17.78
C LYS A 224 -10.34 26.69 -16.68
N LEU A 225 -9.85 27.90 -16.97
CA LEU A 225 -9.06 28.71 -16.04
C LEU A 225 -9.90 29.36 -14.94
N TYR A 226 -11.23 29.39 -15.10
CA TYR A 226 -12.14 30.17 -14.26
C TYR A 226 -13.22 29.30 -13.61
N GLN A 227 -13.87 29.85 -12.59
CA GLN A 227 -15.05 29.26 -11.96
C GLN A 227 -16.28 29.56 -12.82
N THR A 228 -16.50 28.74 -13.84
CA THR A 228 -17.52 28.96 -14.87
C THR A 228 -18.60 27.88 -14.89
N ILE A 229 -18.35 26.75 -14.21
CA ILE A 229 -19.22 25.57 -14.30
C ILE A 229 -20.11 25.49 -13.06
N PRO A 230 -21.44 25.44 -13.21
CA PRO A 230 -22.34 25.25 -12.07
C PRO A 230 -22.13 23.88 -11.42
N ASN A 231 -22.22 23.85 -10.09
CA ASN A 231 -22.28 22.61 -9.32
C ASN A 231 -23.69 21.97 -9.38
N GLN A 232 -23.83 20.76 -8.83
CA GLN A 232 -25.05 19.96 -8.91
C GLN A 232 -26.26 20.67 -8.31
N SER A 233 -26.10 21.34 -7.17
CA SER A 233 -27.17 22.08 -6.50
C SER A 233 -27.47 23.44 -7.14
N VAL A 234 -26.69 23.86 -8.14
CA VAL A 234 -26.81 25.17 -8.81
C VAL A 234 -26.68 26.31 -7.78
N SER A 235 -25.88 26.10 -6.74
CA SER A 235 -25.63 27.09 -5.70
C SER A 235 -24.40 27.94 -5.96
N SER A 236 -23.44 27.44 -6.75
CA SER A 236 -22.20 28.15 -7.04
C SER A 236 -21.60 27.74 -8.37
N LEU A 237 -20.74 28.60 -8.90
CA LEU A 237 -19.87 28.29 -10.02
C LEU A 237 -18.51 27.83 -9.50
N VAL A 238 -18.00 26.74 -10.07
CA VAL A 238 -16.75 26.11 -9.67
C VAL A 238 -15.88 25.85 -10.90
N ARG A 239 -14.62 25.47 -10.65
CA ARG A 239 -13.74 25.01 -11.72
C ARG A 239 -14.10 23.58 -12.11
N VAL A 240 -14.00 23.29 -13.39
CA VAL A 240 -14.32 21.96 -13.95
C VAL A 240 -13.49 20.82 -13.33
N ASP A 241 -12.24 21.07 -12.96
CA ASP A 241 -11.34 20.06 -12.39
C ASP A 241 -11.63 19.72 -10.92
N THR A 242 -12.57 20.43 -10.31
CA THR A 242 -13.12 20.10 -8.99
C THR A 242 -14.33 19.18 -9.05
N LEU A 243 -14.90 18.98 -10.24
CA LEU A 243 -16.10 18.20 -10.48
C LEU A 243 -15.79 16.79 -10.96
N TYR A 244 -16.76 15.90 -10.73
CA TYR A 244 -16.69 14.49 -11.06
C TYR A 244 -17.85 14.11 -11.98
N ASP A 245 -17.61 13.13 -12.85
CA ASP A 245 -18.64 12.55 -13.70
C ASP A 245 -19.52 11.58 -12.87
N ALA A 246 -20.80 11.91 -12.72
CA ALA A 246 -21.75 11.10 -11.96
C ALA A 246 -22.04 9.73 -12.60
N ASN A 247 -21.67 9.53 -13.87
CA ASN A 247 -21.80 8.23 -14.54
C ASN A 247 -20.76 7.22 -14.07
N ASN A 248 -19.66 7.67 -13.45
CA ASN A 248 -18.69 6.77 -12.86
C ASN A 248 -19.20 6.24 -11.50
N PRO A 249 -19.36 4.90 -11.33
CA PRO A 249 -19.97 4.34 -10.12
C PRO A 249 -19.15 4.61 -8.86
N VAL A 250 -17.82 4.69 -8.95
CA VAL A 250 -16.93 4.99 -7.82
C VAL A 250 -17.17 6.42 -7.36
N PHE A 251 -17.16 7.39 -8.29
CA PHE A 251 -17.41 8.80 -7.95
C PHE A 251 -18.80 8.98 -7.38
N ARG A 252 -19.82 8.44 -8.05
CA ARG A 252 -21.22 8.50 -7.60
C ARG A 252 -21.38 7.99 -6.17
N SER A 253 -20.68 6.92 -5.81
CA SER A 253 -20.72 6.38 -4.45
C SER A 253 -20.04 7.32 -3.45
N ILE A 254 -18.77 7.66 -3.70
CA ILE A 254 -17.91 8.36 -2.73
C ILE A 254 -18.36 9.80 -2.49
N PHE A 255 -18.70 10.51 -3.56
CA PHE A 255 -19.09 11.91 -3.52
C PHE A 255 -20.61 12.10 -3.44
N ALA A 256 -21.40 11.04 -3.22
CA ALA A 256 -22.84 11.18 -3.01
C ALA A 256 -23.14 12.13 -1.85
N ASN A 257 -24.16 12.98 -2.03
CA ASN A 257 -24.54 14.05 -1.10
C ASN A 257 -23.45 15.11 -0.88
N THR A 258 -22.50 15.21 -1.81
CA THR A 258 -21.58 16.35 -1.91
C THR A 258 -21.93 17.14 -3.18
N ASP A 259 -21.58 18.41 -3.21
CA ASP A 259 -21.89 19.29 -4.33
C ASP A 259 -20.78 19.29 -5.40
N LYS A 260 -20.23 18.10 -5.68
CA LYS A 260 -19.06 17.88 -6.55
C LYS A 260 -19.42 17.28 -7.92
N PHE A 261 -20.70 17.22 -8.27
CA PHE A 261 -21.17 16.77 -9.58
C PHE A 261 -21.68 17.93 -10.43
N LEU A 262 -21.92 17.64 -11.71
CA LEU A 262 -22.58 18.55 -12.64
C LEU A 262 -24.10 18.55 -12.42
N PRO A 263 -24.80 19.64 -12.76
CA PRO A 263 -26.26 19.65 -12.82
C PRO A 263 -26.76 18.72 -13.95
N PRO A 264 -27.99 18.17 -13.82
CA PRO A 264 -28.53 17.19 -14.77
C PRO A 264 -28.52 17.66 -16.23
N GLU A 265 -28.71 18.95 -16.47
CA GLU A 265 -28.72 19.56 -17.80
C GLU A 265 -27.39 19.44 -18.53
N LEU A 266 -26.27 19.46 -17.81
CA LEU A 266 -24.92 19.29 -18.37
C LEU A 266 -24.44 17.84 -18.27
N GLN A 267 -24.83 17.13 -17.20
CA GLN A 267 -24.44 15.73 -16.95
C GLN A 267 -25.08 14.75 -17.95
N ASN A 268 -26.29 15.04 -18.44
CA ASN A 268 -27.02 14.16 -19.35
C ASN A 268 -26.78 14.49 -20.83
N ASP A 269 -26.04 15.55 -21.14
CA ASP A 269 -25.72 15.97 -22.50
C ASP A 269 -24.33 15.44 -22.92
N PRO A 270 -24.26 14.52 -23.91
CA PRO A 270 -22.99 13.93 -24.33
C PRO A 270 -21.97 14.94 -24.88
N ALA A 271 -22.44 15.97 -25.60
CA ALA A 271 -21.55 16.98 -26.18
C ALA A 271 -20.91 17.83 -25.06
N CYS A 272 -21.70 18.19 -24.05
CA CYS A 272 -21.22 18.90 -22.88
C CYS A 272 -20.23 18.05 -22.07
N LEU A 273 -20.52 16.77 -21.82
CA LEU A 273 -19.61 15.89 -21.10
C LEU A 273 -18.26 15.70 -21.81
N GLU A 274 -18.26 15.60 -23.14
CA GLU A 274 -17.02 15.52 -23.91
C GLU A 274 -16.20 16.81 -23.82
N ALA A 275 -16.85 17.98 -23.96
CA ALA A 275 -16.18 19.28 -23.81
C ALA A 275 -15.62 19.46 -22.39
N LEU A 276 -16.43 19.21 -21.36
CA LEU A 276 -16.01 19.30 -19.96
C LEU A 276 -14.91 18.29 -19.63
N GLY A 277 -14.95 17.09 -20.23
CA GLY A 277 -13.87 16.10 -20.17
C GLY A 277 -12.54 16.65 -20.65
N ARG A 278 -12.51 17.31 -21.82
CA ARG A 278 -11.30 17.99 -22.34
C ARG A 278 -10.83 19.14 -21.44
N MET A 279 -11.78 19.83 -20.81
CA MET A 279 -11.48 20.91 -19.86
C MET A 279 -10.91 20.39 -18.53
N GLY A 280 -11.15 19.13 -18.16
CA GLY A 280 -10.57 18.51 -16.96
C GLY A 280 -11.57 17.88 -15.99
N LEU A 281 -12.83 17.69 -16.39
CA LEU A 281 -13.81 16.93 -15.62
C LEU A 281 -13.26 15.53 -15.33
N LYS A 282 -13.35 15.11 -14.07
CA LYS A 282 -12.86 13.79 -13.64
C LYS A 282 -13.84 12.71 -14.07
N ARG A 283 -13.55 12.03 -15.18
CA ARG A 283 -14.40 10.97 -15.78
C ARG A 283 -13.97 9.55 -15.42
N GLN A 284 -12.67 9.34 -15.21
CA GLN A 284 -12.10 8.02 -14.89
C GLN A 284 -11.20 8.12 -13.66
N VAL A 285 -11.14 7.03 -12.88
CA VAL A 285 -10.28 6.97 -11.70
C VAL A 285 -8.85 6.69 -12.15
N ASN A 286 -7.99 7.70 -12.10
CA ASN A 286 -6.54 7.53 -12.19
C ASN A 286 -5.91 7.55 -10.79
N TYR A 287 -4.58 7.38 -10.70
CA TYR A 287 -3.87 7.32 -9.43
C TYR A 287 -4.08 8.57 -8.54
N ASN A 288 -4.10 9.78 -9.11
CA ASN A 288 -4.28 11.02 -8.35
C ASN A 288 -5.71 11.11 -7.82
N ILE A 289 -6.68 10.80 -8.68
CA ILE A 289 -8.09 10.82 -8.32
C ILE A 289 -8.41 9.75 -7.28
N PHE A 290 -7.75 8.57 -7.34
CA PHE A 290 -7.88 7.55 -6.32
C PHE A 290 -7.46 8.08 -4.94
N ILE A 291 -6.33 8.79 -4.86
CA ILE A 291 -5.87 9.43 -3.63
C ILE A 291 -6.88 10.47 -3.14
N GLU A 292 -7.43 11.30 -4.03
CA GLU A 292 -8.48 12.25 -3.68
C GLU A 292 -9.75 11.56 -3.12
N CYS A 293 -10.15 10.44 -3.70
CA CYS A 293 -11.27 9.64 -3.21
C CYS A 293 -11.00 9.05 -1.81
N ALA A 294 -9.78 8.56 -1.57
CA ALA A 294 -9.38 8.04 -0.25
C ALA A 294 -9.37 9.16 0.82
N LEU A 295 -8.84 10.34 0.48
CA LEU A 295 -8.84 11.51 1.36
C LEU A 295 -10.24 12.03 1.63
N GLU A 296 -11.13 11.98 0.63
CA GLU A 296 -12.54 12.32 0.82
C GLU A 296 -13.21 11.40 1.84
N ILE A 297 -13.00 10.08 1.76
CA ILE A 297 -13.55 9.14 2.75
C ILE A 297 -13.00 9.41 4.15
N GLU A 298 -11.71 9.70 4.29
CA GLU A 298 -11.10 10.08 5.57
C GLU A 298 -11.70 11.38 6.14
N SER A 299 -11.99 12.35 5.27
CA SER A 299 -12.70 13.58 5.63
C SER A 299 -14.13 13.30 6.08
N GLN A 300 -14.89 12.47 5.34
CA GLN A 300 -16.25 12.08 5.69
C GLN A 300 -16.30 11.33 7.02
N LYS A 301 -15.33 10.44 7.28
CA LYS A 301 -15.15 9.78 8.57
C LYS A 301 -15.05 10.79 9.71
N SER A 302 -14.24 11.83 9.54
CA SER A 302 -14.08 12.89 10.56
C SER A 302 -15.38 13.67 10.79
N GLN A 303 -16.26 13.69 9.80
CA GLN A 303 -17.56 14.36 9.85
C GLN A 303 -18.71 13.50 10.41
N ILE A 304 -18.50 12.20 10.64
CA ILE A 304 -19.48 11.31 11.29
C ILE A 304 -19.85 11.84 12.69
N LYS A 305 -18.87 12.39 13.42
CA LYS A 305 -19.09 12.96 14.77
C LYS A 305 -20.05 14.16 14.80
N TYR A 306 -20.31 14.78 13.64
CA TYR A 306 -21.19 15.95 13.51
C TYR A 306 -22.51 15.59 12.80
N ASP A 307 -22.87 14.31 12.74
CA ASP A 307 -24.09 13.78 12.11
C ASP A 307 -24.29 14.19 10.63
N ARG A 308 -23.23 14.61 9.94
CA ARG A 308 -23.29 14.97 8.50
C ARG A 308 -23.31 13.75 7.59
N PHE A 309 -22.68 12.65 8.02
CA PHE A 309 -22.65 11.39 7.28
C PHE A 309 -22.95 10.24 8.24
N GLN A 310 -23.73 9.27 7.77
CA GLN A 310 -23.96 8.02 8.50
C GLN A 310 -22.77 7.08 8.34
N GLU A 311 -22.37 6.43 9.43
CA GLU A 311 -21.16 5.61 9.44
C GLU A 311 -21.22 4.40 8.48
N ASN A 312 -22.34 3.70 8.44
CA ASN A 312 -22.58 2.58 7.53
C ASN A 312 -22.38 3.01 6.07
N VAL A 313 -22.89 4.19 5.70
CA VAL A 313 -22.75 4.74 4.34
C VAL A 313 -21.29 5.03 4.01
N VAL A 314 -20.53 5.65 4.92
CA VAL A 314 -19.10 5.91 4.71
C VAL A 314 -18.31 4.60 4.62
N ARG A 315 -18.69 3.60 5.41
CA ARG A 315 -18.08 2.26 5.37
C ARG A 315 -18.31 1.59 4.02
N ASP A 316 -19.53 1.63 3.47
CA ASP A 316 -19.84 1.05 2.16
C ASP A 316 -19.08 1.76 1.02
N ARG A 317 -18.94 3.10 1.09
CA ARG A 317 -18.10 3.87 0.15
C ARG A 317 -16.65 3.42 0.18
N ALA A 318 -16.12 3.21 1.39
CA ALA A 318 -14.76 2.72 1.59
C ALA A 318 -14.57 1.30 1.05
N LYS A 319 -15.53 0.39 1.28
CA LYS A 319 -15.52 -0.96 0.70
C LYS A 319 -15.43 -0.92 -0.82
N ILE A 320 -16.22 -0.06 -1.46
CA ILE A 320 -16.20 0.12 -2.92
C ILE A 320 -14.82 0.59 -3.41
N LEU A 321 -14.21 1.57 -2.73
CA LEU A 321 -12.89 2.07 -3.13
C LEU A 321 -11.78 1.03 -2.95
N VAL A 322 -11.80 0.25 -1.87
CA VAL A 322 -10.83 -0.82 -1.62
C VAL A 322 -10.96 -1.94 -2.66
N ARG A 323 -12.19 -2.37 -2.97
CA ARG A 323 -12.43 -3.37 -4.03
C ARG A 323 -11.93 -2.88 -5.39
N TYR A 324 -12.20 -1.60 -5.71
CA TYR A 324 -11.68 -0.99 -6.93
C TYR A 324 -10.15 -1.04 -6.99
N LEU A 325 -9.45 -0.75 -5.88
CA LEU A 325 -7.99 -0.84 -5.81
C LEU A 325 -7.50 -2.26 -6.14
N TYR A 326 -8.11 -3.28 -5.55
CA TYR A 326 -7.70 -4.67 -5.76
C TYR A 326 -7.87 -5.10 -7.21
N GLU A 327 -8.97 -4.71 -7.85
CA GLU A 327 -9.27 -5.04 -9.25
C GLU A 327 -8.38 -4.25 -10.24
N HIS A 328 -8.02 -3.01 -9.91
CA HIS A 328 -7.41 -2.06 -10.86
C HIS A 328 -5.97 -1.66 -10.52
N ILE A 329 -5.30 -2.36 -9.61
CA ILE A 329 -3.94 -2.02 -9.13
C ILE A 329 -2.93 -1.85 -10.27
N ASN A 330 -2.99 -2.72 -11.29
CA ASN A 330 -2.06 -2.67 -12.42
C ASN A 330 -2.35 -1.48 -13.35
N SER A 331 -3.63 -1.13 -13.53
CA SER A 331 -4.03 0.00 -14.39
C SER A 331 -3.80 1.35 -13.73
N LEU A 332 -3.86 1.42 -12.39
CA LEU A 332 -3.60 2.66 -11.65
C LEU A 332 -2.11 3.03 -11.67
N ASN A 333 -1.22 2.03 -11.74
CA ASN A 333 0.24 2.19 -11.93
C ASN A 333 0.87 3.27 -11.03
N PHE A 334 0.69 3.10 -9.71
CA PHE A 334 1.21 4.04 -8.71
C PHE A 334 2.74 4.10 -8.73
N ASN A 335 3.29 5.31 -8.64
CA ASN A 335 4.70 5.47 -8.30
C ASN A 335 4.93 5.27 -6.77
N SER A 336 6.20 5.18 -6.35
CA SER A 336 6.56 4.91 -4.96
C SER A 336 6.02 5.95 -3.97
N GLU A 337 5.99 7.23 -4.33
CA GLU A 337 5.50 8.30 -3.46
C GLU A 337 3.97 8.21 -3.29
N GLN A 338 3.25 7.97 -4.37
CA GLN A 338 1.79 7.82 -4.38
C GLN A 338 1.36 6.59 -3.61
N TRP A 339 2.05 5.46 -3.82
CA TRP A 339 1.81 4.23 -3.06
C TRP A 339 1.98 4.47 -1.56
N TYR A 340 3.08 5.11 -1.17
CA TYR A 340 3.35 5.45 0.22
C TYR A 340 2.30 6.38 0.84
N LYS A 341 1.74 7.32 0.07
CA LYS A 341 0.61 8.16 0.51
C LYS A 341 -0.62 7.30 0.79
N ILE A 342 -1.01 6.41 -0.13
CA ILE A 342 -2.20 5.55 0.01
C ILE A 342 -2.11 4.67 1.25
N LEU A 343 -0.92 4.10 1.51
CA LEU A 343 -0.69 3.22 2.65
C LEU A 343 -0.96 3.90 4.01
N ARG A 344 -0.99 5.23 4.07
CA ARG A 344 -1.12 6.02 5.31
C ARG A 344 -2.49 6.66 5.51
N ILE A 345 -3.31 6.76 4.48
CA ILE A 345 -4.65 7.36 4.58
C ILE A 345 -5.56 6.39 5.35
N LYS A 346 -6.28 6.88 6.36
CA LYS A 346 -7.15 6.07 7.22
C LYS A 346 -8.57 5.91 6.66
N PHE A 347 -8.66 5.36 5.45
CA PHE A 347 -9.93 5.15 4.75
C PHE A 347 -10.38 3.69 4.72
N VAL A 348 -9.54 2.72 5.09
CA VAL A 348 -9.83 1.30 4.93
C VAL A 348 -10.67 0.81 6.11
N PRO A 349 -11.82 0.14 5.88
CA PRO A 349 -12.64 -0.39 6.97
C PRO A 349 -11.90 -1.43 7.81
N SER A 350 -12.00 -1.30 9.14
CA SER A 350 -11.44 -2.22 10.11
C SER A 350 -12.53 -2.88 10.95
N GLU A 351 -12.27 -4.10 11.44
CA GLU A 351 -13.18 -4.83 12.32
C GLU A 351 -13.44 -4.03 13.61
N LYS A 352 -14.71 -3.87 14.00
CA LYS A 352 -15.05 -3.16 15.24
C LYS A 352 -15.15 -4.12 16.42
N ASN A 353 -14.43 -3.81 17.50
CA ASN A 353 -14.37 -4.61 18.73
C ASN A 353 -15.73 -4.95 19.35
N HIS A 354 -16.77 -4.14 19.13
CA HIS A 354 -18.10 -4.39 19.73
C HIS A 354 -18.80 -5.67 19.23
N GLN A 355 -18.40 -6.22 18.08
CA GLN A 355 -18.96 -7.48 17.56
C GLN A 355 -18.21 -8.73 18.07
N ASN A 356 -16.96 -8.58 18.53
CA ASN A 356 -16.07 -9.71 18.90
C ASN A 356 -16.06 -10.08 20.40
N ASN A 357 -16.91 -9.48 21.23
CA ASN A 357 -17.12 -9.93 22.62
C ASN A 357 -17.61 -11.39 22.74
N GLN A 358 -17.88 -12.06 21.62
CA GLN A 358 -18.28 -13.47 21.59
C GLN A 358 -17.12 -14.43 21.93
N ASN A 359 -15.88 -14.08 21.64
CA ASN A 359 -14.74 -14.97 21.84
C ASN A 359 -13.82 -14.44 22.95
N GLN A 360 -14.11 -14.82 24.20
CA GLN A 360 -13.41 -14.36 25.42
C GLN A 360 -11.88 -14.56 25.36
N PHE A 361 -11.40 -15.46 24.52
CA PHE A 361 -9.97 -15.72 24.36
C PHE A 361 -9.21 -14.54 23.73
N TYR A 362 -9.74 -13.89 22.70
CA TYR A 362 -9.07 -12.78 21.98
C TYR A 362 -9.30 -11.41 22.62
N GLN A 363 -9.36 -11.38 23.95
CA GLN A 363 -9.37 -10.15 24.75
C GLN A 363 -8.11 -9.30 24.48
N GLY A 364 -8.24 -7.99 24.73
CA GLY A 364 -7.17 -7.03 24.45
C GLY A 364 -6.96 -6.73 22.95
N GLN A 365 -7.94 -7.09 22.09
CA GLN A 365 -7.92 -6.72 20.68
C GLN A 365 -7.74 -5.21 20.50
N LYS A 366 -6.83 -4.81 19.61
CA LYS A 366 -6.48 -3.41 19.40
C LYS A 366 -7.72 -2.59 19.04
N GLU A 367 -8.04 -1.59 19.86
CA GLU A 367 -9.15 -0.68 19.61
C GLU A 367 -8.94 0.13 18.32
N THR A 368 -10.03 0.25 17.56
CA THR A 368 -10.07 1.02 16.32
C THR A 368 -11.39 1.76 16.21
N LEU A 369 -11.36 2.91 15.53
CA LEU A 369 -12.55 3.71 15.21
C LEU A 369 -13.31 3.17 13.98
N GLY A 370 -13.02 1.92 13.56
CA GLY A 370 -13.67 1.26 12.42
C GLY A 370 -13.08 1.60 11.04
N PHE A 371 -12.04 2.45 10.99
CA PHE A 371 -11.29 2.76 9.77
C PHE A 371 -9.81 3.02 10.09
N GLU A 372 -8.91 2.35 9.38
CA GLU A 372 -7.46 2.48 9.54
C GLU A 372 -6.74 2.57 8.19
N SER A 373 -5.42 2.66 8.24
CA SER A 373 -4.57 2.69 7.05
C SER A 373 -4.12 1.27 6.68
N PHE A 374 -3.82 1.03 5.39
CA PHE A 374 -3.27 -0.26 4.96
C PHE A 374 -1.97 -0.62 5.70
N LYS A 375 -1.18 0.37 6.10
CA LYS A 375 0.06 0.17 6.85
C LYS A 375 -0.19 -0.41 8.25
N ASP A 376 -1.31 -0.06 8.87
CA ASP A 376 -1.60 -0.44 10.25
C ASP A 376 -2.44 -1.73 10.33
N LEU A 377 -3.19 -2.05 9.28
CA LEU A 377 -4.10 -3.21 9.23
C LEU A 377 -3.37 -4.53 9.00
N CYS A 378 -3.88 -5.57 9.64
CA CYS A 378 -3.43 -6.94 9.47
C CYS A 378 -4.53 -7.86 8.95
N SER A 379 -4.11 -8.82 8.13
CA SER A 379 -4.98 -9.87 7.62
C SER A 379 -5.45 -10.79 8.74
N HIS A 380 -6.69 -11.28 8.64
CA HIS A 380 -7.21 -12.30 9.54
C HIS A 380 -6.35 -13.57 9.59
N LYS A 381 -5.62 -13.87 8.50
CA LYS A 381 -4.65 -14.97 8.43
C LYS A 381 -3.59 -14.89 9.56
N TYR A 382 -3.24 -13.68 9.98
CA TYR A 382 -2.23 -13.43 11.01
C TYR A 382 -2.84 -13.01 12.35
N LYS A 383 -4.16 -13.11 12.52
CA LYS A 383 -4.87 -12.71 13.75
C LYS A 383 -4.18 -13.24 15.01
N LYS A 384 -3.86 -14.54 15.04
CA LYS A 384 -3.22 -15.23 16.17
C LYS A 384 -1.82 -14.72 16.55
N ILE A 385 -1.15 -13.95 15.69
CA ILE A 385 0.21 -13.46 15.97
C ILE A 385 0.27 -11.94 16.17
N CYS A 386 -0.85 -11.22 16.10
CA CYS A 386 -0.85 -9.76 16.25
C CYS A 386 -2.12 -9.09 16.79
N TRP A 387 -3.18 -9.81 17.20
CA TRP A 387 -4.50 -9.21 17.50
C TRP A 387 -4.48 -8.09 18.57
N THR A 388 -3.52 -8.11 19.50
CA THR A 388 -3.40 -7.06 20.53
C THR A 388 -2.68 -5.80 20.04
N GLN A 389 -1.92 -5.90 18.95
CA GLN A 389 -1.08 -4.81 18.43
C GLN A 389 -1.64 -4.21 17.14
N CYS A 390 -2.30 -5.02 16.31
CA CYS A 390 -2.77 -4.62 14.99
C CYS A 390 -4.30 -4.69 14.90
N PRO A 391 -4.97 -3.64 14.40
CA PRO A 391 -6.35 -3.76 13.95
C PRO A 391 -6.43 -4.73 12.75
N LEU A 392 -7.57 -5.41 12.62
CA LEU A 392 -7.83 -6.34 11.52
C LEU A 392 -8.67 -5.67 10.43
N PHE A 393 -8.50 -6.12 9.19
CA PHE A 393 -9.41 -5.74 8.11
C PHE A 393 -10.85 -6.10 8.47
N ASP A 394 -11.83 -5.37 7.93
CA ASP A 394 -13.20 -5.86 7.88
C ASP A 394 -13.29 -7.01 6.85
N ASP A 395 -14.12 -8.02 7.12
CA ASP A 395 -14.23 -9.22 6.28
C ASP A 395 -14.51 -8.91 4.80
N ASP A 396 -15.28 -7.85 4.51
CA ASP A 396 -15.65 -7.47 3.14
C ASP A 396 -14.51 -6.80 2.34
N VAL A 397 -13.39 -6.48 2.99
CA VAL A 397 -12.23 -5.79 2.42
C VAL A 397 -10.92 -6.51 2.71
N GLU A 398 -10.98 -7.81 3.05
CA GLU A 398 -9.78 -8.63 3.19
C GLU A 398 -8.99 -8.65 1.87
N PRO A 399 -7.65 -8.49 1.90
CA PRO A 399 -6.81 -8.57 0.71
C PRO A 399 -7.02 -9.87 -0.06
N THR A 400 -7.26 -9.75 -1.37
CA THR A 400 -7.37 -10.92 -2.26
C THR A 400 -6.01 -11.60 -2.44
N THR A 401 -6.00 -12.90 -2.72
CA THR A 401 -4.76 -13.67 -2.94
C THR A 401 -3.86 -13.02 -4.00
N SER A 402 -4.45 -12.61 -5.13
CA SER A 402 -3.72 -11.92 -6.21
C SER A 402 -3.13 -10.57 -5.81
N PHE A 403 -3.79 -9.86 -4.88
CA PHE A 403 -3.27 -8.59 -4.37
C PHE A 403 -2.14 -8.82 -3.37
N SER A 404 -2.29 -9.79 -2.45
CA SER A 404 -1.27 -10.15 -1.47
C SER A 404 0.01 -10.72 -2.10
N GLU A 405 -0.07 -11.39 -3.26
CA GLU A 405 1.12 -11.85 -3.98
C GLU A 405 1.97 -10.69 -4.52
N LYS A 406 1.33 -9.58 -4.93
CA LYS A 406 2.01 -8.39 -5.46
C LYS A 406 2.46 -7.43 -4.37
N HIS A 407 1.66 -7.32 -3.32
CA HIS A 407 1.90 -6.46 -2.17
C HIS A 407 1.91 -7.28 -0.88
N PRO A 408 2.92 -8.16 -0.69
CA PRO A 408 3.01 -9.03 0.47
C PRO A 408 3.21 -8.26 1.79
N GLU A 409 3.61 -6.99 1.71
CA GLU A 409 3.71 -6.09 2.85
C GLU A 409 2.34 -5.69 3.42
N ILE A 410 1.27 -5.71 2.62
CA ILE A 410 -0.06 -5.30 3.09
C ILE A 410 -0.71 -6.46 3.85
N GLY A 411 -1.18 -6.15 5.06
CA GLY A 411 -1.81 -7.12 5.93
C GLY A 411 -0.84 -8.02 6.67
N PHE A 412 0.48 -7.86 6.47
CA PHE A 412 1.50 -8.59 7.22
C PHE A 412 1.97 -7.77 8.44
N PRO A 413 1.92 -8.32 9.67
CA PRO A 413 2.38 -7.60 10.85
C PRO A 413 3.90 -7.40 10.81
N THR A 414 4.38 -6.24 11.27
CA THR A 414 5.82 -6.00 11.42
C THR A 414 6.41 -6.92 12.48
N ILE A 415 7.72 -7.19 12.40
CA ILE A 415 8.44 -7.96 13.43
C ILE A 415 8.23 -7.34 14.81
N GLU A 416 8.28 -6.01 14.90
CA GLU A 416 8.05 -5.29 16.15
C GLU A 416 6.65 -5.56 16.71
N ASN A 417 5.62 -5.54 15.87
CA ASN A 417 4.25 -5.86 16.27
C ASN A 417 4.14 -7.30 16.78
N ILE A 418 4.79 -8.27 16.12
CA ILE A 418 4.76 -9.68 16.56
C ILE A 418 5.46 -9.86 17.92
N ILE A 419 6.60 -9.18 18.14
CA ILE A 419 7.35 -9.26 19.41
C ILE A 419 6.59 -8.57 20.55
N ASP A 420 6.04 -7.38 20.30
CA ASP A 420 5.25 -6.65 21.30
C ASP A 420 3.92 -7.35 21.57
N HIS A 421 3.37 -8.07 20.58
CA HIS A 421 2.24 -8.98 20.75
C HIS A 421 2.58 -10.14 21.68
N LEU A 422 3.68 -10.86 21.42
CA LEU A 422 4.16 -11.94 22.28
C LEU A 422 4.33 -11.45 23.72
N PHE A 423 4.97 -10.30 23.92
CA PHE A 423 5.14 -9.72 25.25
C PHE A 423 3.81 -9.46 25.96
N THR A 424 2.81 -8.97 25.22
CA THR A 424 1.46 -8.73 25.73
C THR A 424 0.78 -10.04 26.11
N VAL A 425 0.88 -11.08 25.26
CA VAL A 425 0.35 -12.42 25.53
C VAL A 425 0.99 -13.01 26.79
N VAL A 426 2.32 -12.95 26.93
CA VAL A 426 3.02 -13.41 28.14
C VAL A 426 2.53 -12.66 29.39
N THR A 427 2.40 -11.34 29.29
CA THR A 427 1.92 -10.51 30.41
C THR A 427 0.51 -10.89 30.84
N MET A 428 -0.39 -11.03 29.88
CA MET A 428 -1.78 -11.43 30.13
C MET A 428 -1.89 -12.86 30.70
N SER A 429 -0.97 -13.76 30.32
CA SER A 429 -0.89 -15.12 30.86
C SER A 429 -0.52 -15.09 32.35
N LYS A 430 0.50 -14.30 32.71
CA LYS A 430 0.94 -14.09 34.10
C LYS A 430 -0.12 -13.40 34.95
N GLU A 431 -0.89 -12.48 34.37
CA GLU A 431 -2.06 -11.84 35.00
C GLU A 431 -3.26 -12.77 35.14
N LYS A 432 -3.18 -14.02 34.67
CA LYS A 432 -4.25 -15.04 34.72
C LYS A 432 -5.54 -14.57 34.06
N LYS A 433 -5.42 -13.84 32.95
CA LYS A 433 -6.58 -13.40 32.16
C LYS A 433 -7.27 -14.55 31.42
N TRP A 434 -6.60 -15.70 31.26
CA TRP A 434 -7.19 -16.92 30.69
C TRP A 434 -7.36 -18.00 31.75
N SER A 435 -8.37 -18.85 31.56
CA SER A 435 -8.61 -20.00 32.43
C SER A 435 -7.76 -21.20 32.02
N LYS A 436 -7.65 -22.23 32.88
CA LYS A 436 -6.97 -23.48 32.51
C LYS A 436 -7.55 -24.16 31.27
N ASN A 437 -8.84 -23.96 30.99
CA ASN A 437 -9.47 -24.51 29.78
C ASN A 437 -8.94 -23.89 28.49
N ASN A 438 -8.23 -22.76 28.56
CA ASN A 438 -7.63 -22.06 27.42
C ASN A 438 -6.15 -22.40 27.22
N GLU A 439 -5.57 -23.28 28.03
CA GLU A 439 -4.14 -23.60 28.01
C GLU A 439 -3.66 -24.09 26.64
N GLU A 440 -4.41 -25.00 26.02
CA GLU A 440 -4.09 -25.57 24.72
C GLU A 440 -4.10 -24.51 23.61
N GLU A 441 -5.13 -23.67 23.56
CA GLU A 441 -5.22 -22.58 22.57
C GLU A 441 -4.12 -21.53 22.79
N LEU A 442 -3.77 -21.24 24.05
CA LEU A 442 -2.67 -20.33 24.38
C LEU A 442 -1.31 -20.89 23.92
N LYS A 443 -1.05 -22.18 24.16
CA LYS A 443 0.14 -22.86 23.65
C LYS A 443 0.19 -22.84 22.13
N ASN A 444 -0.94 -23.07 21.45
CA ASN A 444 -1.02 -23.00 20.00
C ASN A 444 -0.67 -21.61 19.47
N VAL A 445 -1.20 -20.55 20.08
CA VAL A 445 -0.84 -19.16 19.74
C VAL A 445 0.66 -18.92 19.92
N ILE A 446 1.22 -19.31 21.06
CA ILE A 446 2.65 -19.13 21.37
C ILE A 446 3.51 -19.85 20.32
N ASN A 447 3.17 -21.09 19.98
CA ASN A 447 3.89 -21.87 18.96
C ASN A 447 3.79 -21.23 17.57
N GLU A 448 2.62 -20.72 17.17
CA GLU A 448 2.47 -19.99 15.90
C GLU A 448 3.33 -18.73 15.85
N ILE A 449 3.40 -17.98 16.96
CA ILE A 449 4.26 -16.81 17.09
C ILE A 449 5.75 -17.21 16.97
N TYR A 450 6.19 -18.23 17.70
CA TYR A 450 7.58 -18.72 17.64
C TYR A 450 7.96 -19.21 16.25
N LYS A 451 7.08 -19.99 15.61
CA LYS A 451 7.26 -20.46 14.24
C LYS A 451 7.45 -19.30 13.28
N MET A 452 6.57 -18.29 13.35
CA MET A 452 6.68 -17.10 12.50
C MET A 452 7.98 -16.33 12.74
N LEU A 453 8.33 -16.07 14.00
CA LEU A 453 9.56 -15.35 14.36
C LEU A 453 10.82 -16.12 13.94
N ASN A 454 10.82 -17.46 14.07
CA ASN A 454 11.91 -18.33 13.64
C ASN A 454 12.14 -18.25 12.13
N GLU A 455 11.07 -18.30 11.34
CA GLU A 455 11.16 -18.11 9.88
C GLU A 455 11.68 -16.72 9.51
N LEU A 456 11.19 -15.67 10.17
CA LEU A 456 11.65 -14.30 9.94
C LEU A 456 13.12 -14.09 10.35
N CYS A 457 13.61 -14.83 11.36
CA CYS A 457 14.98 -14.78 11.83
C CYS A 457 15.99 -15.51 10.91
N LYS A 458 15.54 -16.21 9.85
CA LYS A 458 16.45 -16.73 8.81
C LYS A 458 17.18 -15.61 8.06
N ASP A 459 16.56 -14.43 7.95
CA ASP A 459 17.20 -13.22 7.41
C ASP A 459 18.05 -12.52 8.49
N ILE A 460 19.31 -12.23 8.17
CA ILE A 460 20.30 -11.68 9.12
C ILE A 460 19.87 -10.31 9.68
N ASN A 461 19.29 -9.43 8.86
CA ASN A 461 18.91 -8.08 9.30
C ASN A 461 17.70 -8.15 10.24
N ARG A 462 16.70 -8.97 9.88
CA ARG A 462 15.51 -9.23 10.70
C ARG A 462 15.85 -9.91 12.02
N ARG A 463 16.82 -10.83 12.00
CA ARG A 463 17.38 -11.46 13.19
C ARG A 463 17.98 -10.43 14.13
N MET A 464 18.81 -9.52 13.62
CA MET A 464 19.48 -8.52 14.45
C MET A 464 18.50 -7.55 15.14
N LEU A 465 17.44 -7.16 14.45
CA LEU A 465 16.34 -6.38 15.04
C LEU A 465 15.61 -7.16 16.15
N SER A 466 15.31 -8.44 15.90
CA SER A 466 14.62 -9.31 16.85
C SER A 466 15.42 -9.51 18.13
N ILE A 467 16.74 -9.75 18.03
CA ILE A 467 17.66 -9.84 19.19
C ILE A 467 17.53 -8.58 20.06
N LYS A 468 17.68 -7.40 19.45
CA LYS A 468 17.69 -6.13 20.18
C LYS A 468 16.39 -5.91 20.95
N LYS A 469 15.25 -6.26 20.36
CA LYS A 469 13.92 -6.04 20.95
C LYS A 469 13.58 -7.06 22.04
N MET A 470 14.06 -8.29 21.92
CA MET A 470 13.80 -9.38 22.87
C MET A 470 14.78 -9.42 24.06
N HIS A 471 15.84 -8.62 24.02
CA HIS A 471 16.94 -8.66 24.97
C HIS A 471 16.48 -8.65 26.44
N PHE A 472 16.88 -9.67 27.21
CA PHE A 472 16.52 -9.90 28.61
C PHE A 472 15.01 -10.01 28.92
N ARG A 473 14.15 -10.14 27.91
CA ARG A 473 12.71 -10.35 28.13
C ARG A 473 12.42 -11.84 28.33
N LYS A 474 11.77 -12.18 29.44
CA LYS A 474 11.29 -13.55 29.74
C LYS A 474 10.05 -13.89 28.93
N ILE A 475 10.24 -14.23 27.65
CA ILE A 475 9.17 -14.45 26.66
C ILE A 475 9.21 -15.86 26.05
N PHE A 476 10.16 -16.70 26.44
CA PHE A 476 10.28 -18.08 25.96
C PHE A 476 9.70 -19.04 26.99
N LEU A 477 8.69 -19.80 26.60
CA LEU A 477 8.07 -20.82 27.45
C LEU A 477 8.96 -22.07 27.47
N ASN A 478 9.81 -22.20 28.51
CA ASN A 478 10.75 -23.31 28.68
C ASN A 478 10.27 -24.37 29.71
N GLY A 479 9.08 -24.17 30.29
CA GLY A 479 8.36 -25.16 31.11
C GLY A 479 7.03 -25.57 30.45
N ASP A 480 6.28 -26.43 31.12
CA ASP A 480 5.02 -26.95 30.57
C ASP A 480 3.81 -26.03 30.79
N ASP A 481 3.81 -25.20 31.84
CA ASP A 481 2.65 -24.37 32.22
C ASP A 481 2.83 -22.90 31.80
N PRO A 482 2.06 -22.37 30.83
CA PRO A 482 2.14 -20.97 30.42
C PRO A 482 1.66 -19.99 31.50
N PHE A 483 0.96 -20.44 32.54
CA PHE A 483 0.48 -19.63 33.65
C PHE A 483 1.46 -19.57 34.83
N ASP A 484 2.50 -20.42 34.84
CA ASP A 484 3.58 -20.38 35.82
C ASP A 484 4.64 -19.38 35.38
N GLU A 485 4.92 -18.39 36.22
CA GLU A 485 5.91 -17.36 35.91
C GLU A 485 7.33 -17.93 35.78
N ASN A 486 7.65 -19.02 36.49
CA ASN A 486 8.96 -19.66 36.43
C ASN A 486 9.18 -20.43 35.13
N SER A 487 8.11 -20.77 34.41
CA SER A 487 8.18 -21.43 33.11
C SER A 487 8.63 -20.48 31.98
N TRP A 488 8.64 -19.17 32.21
CA TRP A 488 9.07 -18.16 31.23
C TRP A 488 10.52 -17.74 31.45
N VAL A 489 11.35 -17.95 30.43
CA VAL A 489 12.80 -17.75 30.47
C VAL A 489 13.23 -16.69 29.45
N ALA A 490 14.28 -15.94 29.76
CA ALA A 490 14.86 -15.00 28.81
C ALA A 490 15.72 -15.75 27.80
N ARG A 491 15.81 -15.21 26.58
CA ARG A 491 16.61 -15.84 25.52
C ARG A 491 18.05 -16.11 25.96
N GLU A 492 18.68 -15.16 26.64
CA GLU A 492 20.08 -15.20 27.07
C GLU A 492 20.34 -16.23 28.17
N GLU A 493 19.29 -16.73 28.82
CA GLU A 493 19.34 -17.73 29.89
C GLU A 493 19.22 -19.16 29.32
N LEU A 494 18.86 -19.33 28.06
CA LEU A 494 18.74 -20.64 27.40
C LEU A 494 20.09 -21.07 26.81
N VAL A 495 20.44 -22.35 26.91
CA VAL A 495 21.69 -22.89 26.35
C VAL A 495 21.43 -24.16 25.54
N PHE A 496 21.79 -24.13 24.24
CA PHE A 496 21.70 -25.31 23.38
C PHE A 496 22.79 -26.33 23.72
N GLY A 497 22.41 -27.60 23.78
CA GLY A 497 23.34 -28.71 24.08
C GLY A 497 23.52 -29.00 25.58
N LEU A 498 22.90 -28.22 26.46
CA LEU A 498 22.88 -28.46 27.89
C LEU A 498 22.10 -29.75 28.23
N GLN A 499 22.68 -30.65 29.03
CA GLN A 499 21.99 -31.88 29.46
C GLN A 499 21.07 -31.65 30.67
N GLU A 500 21.47 -30.76 31.58
CA GLU A 500 20.76 -30.39 32.81
C GLU A 500 20.95 -28.90 33.12
N ASP A 501 19.99 -28.28 33.80
CA ASP A 501 20.03 -26.86 34.18
C ASP A 501 21.25 -26.54 35.07
N ILE A 502 22.00 -25.48 34.74
CA ILE A 502 23.15 -25.03 35.52
C ILE A 502 22.72 -23.88 36.44
N LYS A 503 22.38 -24.23 37.69
CA LYS A 503 21.92 -23.31 38.75
C LYS A 503 20.74 -22.42 38.26
N LYS A 504 20.20 -21.54 39.12
CA LYS A 504 18.96 -20.75 38.86
C LYS A 504 19.05 -19.71 37.71
N ARG A 505 19.94 -19.87 36.73
CA ARG A 505 20.23 -18.85 35.72
C ARG A 505 20.43 -19.37 34.30
N PHE A 506 20.97 -20.57 34.10
CA PHE A 506 21.15 -21.15 32.77
C PHE A 506 20.32 -22.42 32.63
N TYR A 507 19.35 -22.38 31.73
CA TYR A 507 18.38 -23.45 31.54
C TYR A 507 18.66 -24.23 30.27
N LYS A 508 18.46 -25.53 30.35
CA LYS A 508 18.37 -26.42 29.19
C LYS A 508 17.21 -25.98 28.31
N VAL A 509 17.44 -25.95 27.00
CA VAL A 509 16.37 -25.73 26.02
C VAL A 509 15.44 -26.95 26.04
N ASN A 510 14.19 -26.73 26.46
CA ASN A 510 13.13 -27.74 26.45
C ASN A 510 12.89 -28.24 25.01
N GLU A 511 12.47 -29.51 24.86
CA GLU A 511 12.20 -30.14 23.56
C GLU A 511 11.28 -29.30 22.67
N CYS A 512 10.26 -28.66 23.25
CA CYS A 512 9.31 -27.80 22.53
C CYS A 512 9.96 -26.57 21.88
N LEU A 513 11.09 -26.10 22.40
CA LEU A 513 11.80 -24.92 21.89
C LEU A 513 12.93 -25.28 20.91
N LYS A 514 13.35 -26.55 20.85
CA LYS A 514 14.49 -26.98 20.02
C LYS A 514 14.27 -26.74 18.52
N GLU A 515 13.03 -26.79 18.05
CA GLU A 515 12.68 -26.55 16.65
C GLU A 515 12.85 -25.07 16.23
N TYR A 516 12.85 -24.13 17.19
CA TYR A 516 13.00 -22.69 16.95
C TYR A 516 14.46 -22.23 17.05
N LYS A 517 15.38 -23.02 16.49
CA LYS A 517 16.84 -22.79 16.57
C LYS A 517 17.26 -21.42 16.03
N GLU A 518 16.70 -20.97 14.90
CA GLU A 518 17.06 -19.68 14.28
C GLU A 518 16.59 -18.47 15.11
N LEU A 519 15.45 -18.60 15.79
CA LEU A 519 14.95 -17.59 16.72
C LEU A 519 15.86 -17.45 17.95
N LEU A 520 16.42 -18.56 18.40
CA LEU A 520 17.20 -18.66 19.63
C LEU A 520 18.70 -18.39 19.40
N LEU A 521 19.27 -18.78 18.26
CA LEU A 521 20.69 -18.58 17.92
C LEU A 521 21.01 -17.16 17.44
N THR A 522 21.66 -16.39 18.33
CA THR A 522 22.42 -15.14 18.14
C THR A 522 22.64 -14.37 19.47
N GLY A 523 22.21 -14.93 20.61
CA GLY A 523 22.49 -14.39 21.96
C GLY A 523 22.76 -15.47 23.03
N THR A 524 22.41 -16.72 22.76
CA THR A 524 22.79 -17.87 23.58
C THR A 524 24.22 -18.29 23.27
N PRO A 525 25.07 -18.59 24.28
CA PRO A 525 26.31 -19.33 24.05
C PRO A 525 25.95 -20.61 23.27
N CYS A 526 26.29 -20.65 21.99
CA CYS A 526 26.19 -21.86 21.19
C CYS A 526 27.53 -22.54 21.34
N LEU A 527 27.53 -23.72 21.94
CA LEU A 527 28.68 -24.59 21.89
C LEU A 527 28.80 -25.02 20.43
N ASP A 528 29.77 -24.47 19.71
CA ASP A 528 30.12 -24.95 18.37
C ASP A 528 30.62 -26.40 18.53
N CYS A 529 29.70 -27.35 18.50
CA CYS A 529 30.02 -28.75 18.32
C CYS A 529 30.63 -28.86 16.91
N LEU A 530 31.91 -29.21 16.83
CA LEU A 530 32.55 -29.57 15.58
C LEU A 530 31.79 -30.80 15.04
N ASP A 531 30.96 -30.60 14.01
CA ASP A 531 30.14 -31.66 13.41
C ASP A 531 30.98 -32.94 13.17
N PRO A 532 30.63 -34.08 13.79
CA PRO A 532 31.20 -35.35 13.40
C PRO A 532 30.74 -35.66 11.98
N LYS A 533 31.69 -35.88 11.06
CA LYS A 533 31.38 -36.29 9.68
C LYS A 533 30.48 -37.54 9.69
N PRO A 534 29.48 -37.62 8.80
CA PRO A 534 28.60 -38.79 8.71
C PRO A 534 29.41 -40.05 8.38
N ILE A 535 29.27 -41.10 9.20
CA ILE A 535 29.75 -42.43 8.83
C ILE A 535 28.83 -43.00 7.75
N SER A 536 29.45 -43.51 6.69
CA SER A 536 28.82 -44.21 5.58
C SER A 536 27.96 -45.38 6.07
N LYS A 537 26.76 -45.52 5.50
CA LYS A 537 25.93 -46.71 5.67
C LYS A 537 26.71 -47.94 5.20
N VAL A 538 26.95 -48.88 6.11
CA VAL A 538 27.50 -50.20 5.80
C VAL A 538 26.36 -51.10 5.30
N ILE A 539 26.63 -51.76 4.18
CA ILE A 539 25.78 -52.75 3.51
C ILE A 539 25.70 -54.00 4.39
N ILE A 540 24.48 -54.49 4.62
CA ILE A 540 24.19 -55.73 5.36
C ILE A 540 24.61 -56.92 4.50
N ASN A 541 25.42 -57.83 5.05
CA ASN A 541 25.76 -59.11 4.45
C ASN A 541 25.46 -60.22 5.46
N ASP A 542 24.38 -60.96 5.21
CA ASP A 542 23.60 -61.76 6.19
C ASP A 542 24.40 -62.86 6.91
N GLN A 543 25.37 -63.49 6.24
CA GLN A 543 26.15 -64.60 6.83
C GLN A 543 27.14 -64.15 7.91
N LYS A 544 27.70 -62.94 7.78
CA LYS A 544 28.70 -62.40 8.72
C LYS A 544 28.08 -62.17 10.10
N ASP A 545 26.89 -61.57 10.11
CA ASP A 545 26.18 -61.21 11.35
C ASP A 545 25.72 -62.47 12.09
N VAL A 546 25.30 -63.53 11.38
CA VAL A 546 24.97 -64.82 11.99
C VAL A 546 26.17 -65.43 12.73
N ILE A 547 27.36 -65.42 12.12
CA ILE A 547 28.58 -65.96 12.74
C ILE A 547 28.98 -65.12 13.96
N ILE A 548 29.05 -63.80 13.81
CA ILE A 548 29.42 -62.88 14.90
C ILE A 548 28.45 -63.03 16.08
N ASN A 549 27.14 -62.99 15.83
CA ASN A 549 26.13 -63.14 16.87
C ASN A 549 26.22 -64.52 17.55
N SER A 550 26.51 -65.59 16.80
CA SER A 550 26.70 -66.91 17.39
C SER A 550 27.96 -66.98 18.27
N LEU A 551 29.06 -66.35 17.88
CA LEU A 551 30.31 -66.32 18.66
C LEU A 551 30.12 -65.51 19.95
N ILE A 552 29.49 -64.33 19.86
CA ILE A 552 29.15 -63.50 21.02
C ILE A 552 28.21 -64.25 21.97
N ASN A 553 27.18 -64.91 21.46
CA ASN A 553 26.26 -65.68 22.29
C ASN A 553 26.96 -66.81 23.07
N LYS A 554 27.96 -67.46 22.45
CA LYS A 554 28.78 -68.46 23.14
C LYS A 554 29.66 -67.84 24.23
N LEU A 555 30.28 -66.69 23.94
CA LEU A 555 31.09 -65.95 24.92
C LEU A 555 30.26 -65.54 26.15
N VAL A 556 29.06 -64.99 25.94
CA VAL A 556 28.25 -64.39 27.02
C VAL A 556 27.42 -65.42 27.78
N ASN A 557 26.75 -66.34 27.08
CA ASN A 557 25.74 -67.21 27.66
C ASN A 557 26.22 -68.65 27.90
N LYS A 558 27.46 -68.99 27.49
CA LYS A 558 28.04 -70.34 27.65
C LYS A 558 29.48 -70.28 28.16
N PRO A 559 29.71 -69.86 29.42
CA PRO A 559 31.05 -69.74 29.99
C PRO A 559 31.84 -71.07 30.00
N ASP A 560 31.15 -72.22 30.04
CA ASP A 560 31.72 -73.58 29.99
C ASP A 560 31.59 -74.25 28.60
N ASP A 561 31.53 -73.47 27.52
CA ASP A 561 31.48 -74.04 26.17
C ASP A 561 32.75 -74.87 25.88
N LYS A 562 32.58 -76.13 25.44
CA LYS A 562 33.66 -77.05 25.06
C LYS A 562 34.55 -76.50 23.94
N PHE A 563 34.10 -75.48 23.21
CA PHE A 563 34.86 -74.84 22.15
C PHE A 563 35.78 -73.72 22.64
N HIS A 564 35.68 -73.26 23.89
CA HIS A 564 36.63 -72.30 24.46
C HIS A 564 37.95 -73.00 24.85
N ASP A 565 39.08 -72.48 24.39
CA ASP A 565 40.43 -73.07 24.49
C ASP A 565 41.43 -72.18 25.27
N VAL A 566 40.95 -71.09 25.86
CA VAL A 566 41.67 -70.24 26.81
C VAL A 566 40.74 -69.73 27.91
N ILE A 567 41.27 -69.60 29.13
CA ILE A 567 40.58 -69.07 30.30
C ILE A 567 41.37 -67.88 30.84
N PHE A 568 40.72 -66.74 31.01
CA PHE A 568 41.28 -65.57 31.66
C PHE A 568 40.91 -65.55 33.14
N ILE A 569 41.87 -65.30 34.02
CA ILE A 569 41.66 -65.10 35.45
C ILE A 569 41.75 -63.60 35.71
N VAL A 570 40.62 -62.97 36.07
CA VAL A 570 40.47 -61.50 36.11
C VAL A 570 40.16 -60.99 37.50
N GLY A 571 40.87 -59.92 37.89
CA GLY A 571 40.66 -59.18 39.15
C GLY A 571 41.11 -59.93 40.41
N GLU A 572 40.94 -59.28 41.57
CA GLU A 572 41.27 -59.86 42.88
C GLU A 572 40.41 -61.10 43.20
N GLU A 573 39.18 -61.11 42.72
CA GLU A 573 38.22 -62.21 42.89
C GLU A 573 38.51 -63.43 42.01
N LYS A 574 39.53 -63.36 41.14
CA LYS A 574 39.96 -64.43 40.23
C LYS A 574 38.81 -65.01 39.38
N VAL A 575 37.97 -64.13 38.85
CA VAL A 575 36.86 -64.51 37.97
C VAL A 575 37.40 -65.18 36.72
N ARG A 576 36.86 -66.36 36.38
CA ARG A 576 37.28 -67.15 35.21
C ARG A 576 36.40 -66.81 34.01
N ILE A 577 37.00 -66.34 32.92
CA ILE A 577 36.31 -66.00 31.67
C ILE A 577 36.91 -66.81 30.53
N SER A 578 36.13 -67.73 29.97
CA SER A 578 36.57 -68.60 28.87
C SER A 578 36.38 -67.93 27.50
N ALA A 579 37.31 -68.16 26.56
CA ALA A 579 37.27 -67.61 25.21
C ALA A 579 37.98 -68.52 24.18
N ASN A 580 37.99 -68.09 22.92
CA ASN A 580 38.68 -68.69 21.78
C ASN A 580 39.98 -67.95 21.41
N ARG A 581 41.12 -68.65 21.44
CA ARG A 581 42.44 -68.13 21.03
C ARG A 581 42.40 -67.60 19.61
N TYR A 582 41.84 -68.38 18.67
CA TYR A 582 41.84 -68.03 17.25
C TYR A 582 41.06 -66.73 16.96
N VAL A 583 39.91 -66.52 17.61
CA VAL A 583 39.11 -65.30 17.45
C VAL A 583 39.88 -64.09 17.98
N LEU A 584 40.53 -64.23 19.14
CA LEU A 584 41.31 -63.17 19.77
C LEU A 584 42.59 -62.84 18.99
N SER A 585 43.32 -63.83 18.48
CA SER A 585 44.47 -63.62 17.59
C SER A 585 44.07 -62.89 16.31
N ALA A 586 42.93 -63.25 15.72
CA ALA A 586 42.44 -62.59 14.51
C ALA A 586 42.05 -61.12 14.75
N ALA A 587 41.59 -60.79 15.96
CA ALA A 587 41.18 -59.43 16.34
C ALA A 587 42.31 -58.56 16.92
N SER A 588 43.38 -59.18 17.44
CA SER A 588 44.42 -58.51 18.21
C SER A 588 45.79 -59.16 18.00
N LYS A 589 46.72 -58.38 17.47
CA LYS A 589 48.13 -58.77 17.32
C LYS A 589 48.77 -59.11 18.67
N HIS A 590 48.37 -58.43 19.75
CA HIS A 590 48.87 -58.73 21.09
C HIS A 590 48.49 -60.14 21.54
N PHE A 591 47.25 -60.57 21.27
CA PHE A 591 46.83 -61.94 21.57
C PHE A 591 47.44 -62.96 20.61
N GLU A 592 47.65 -62.60 19.34
CA GLU A 592 48.42 -63.42 18.39
C GLU A 592 49.84 -63.70 18.92
N GLU A 593 50.56 -62.67 19.38
CA GLU A 593 51.90 -62.78 19.97
C GLU A 593 51.88 -63.66 21.24
N ILE A 594 50.96 -63.40 22.17
CA ILE A 594 50.84 -64.18 23.41
C ILE A 594 50.56 -65.66 23.12
N PHE A 595 49.70 -65.98 22.16
CA PHE A 595 49.33 -67.36 21.87
C PHE A 595 50.34 -68.10 20.99
N TYR A 596 51.17 -67.38 20.23
CA TYR A 596 52.20 -67.95 19.37
C TYR A 596 53.53 -68.17 20.10
N GLU A 597 53.90 -67.30 21.04
CA GLU A 597 55.06 -67.52 21.90
C GLU A 597 54.75 -68.64 22.93
N GLU A 598 55.57 -69.70 22.94
CA GLU A 598 55.56 -70.75 23.97
C GLU A 598 56.05 -70.20 25.33
N SER A 599 55.38 -69.17 25.85
CA SER A 599 55.56 -68.69 27.22
C SER A 599 54.93 -69.69 28.20
N SER A 600 55.47 -69.80 29.41
CA SER A 600 55.00 -70.75 30.44
C SER A 600 53.52 -70.57 30.84
N GLU A 601 52.90 -69.45 30.47
CA GLU A 601 51.47 -69.17 30.71
C GLU A 601 50.56 -69.88 29.70
N THR A 602 51.00 -70.10 28.45
CA THR A 602 50.15 -70.70 27.39
C THR A 602 49.97 -72.22 27.51
N THR A 603 50.87 -72.90 28.22
CA THR A 603 50.81 -74.36 28.47
C THR A 603 49.72 -74.77 29.45
N LYS A 604 49.18 -73.83 30.24
CA LYS A 604 48.12 -74.09 31.23
C LYS A 604 46.71 -73.69 30.79
N ASN A 605 46.53 -73.22 29.55
CA ASN A 605 45.26 -72.66 29.06
C ASN A 605 44.69 -71.51 29.92
N GLU A 606 45.48 -70.95 30.84
CA GLU A 606 45.06 -69.94 31.81
C GLU A 606 45.96 -68.72 31.71
N ILE A 607 45.36 -67.54 31.52
CA ILE A 607 46.06 -66.25 31.43
C ILE A 607 45.58 -65.36 32.58
N ASN A 608 46.53 -64.81 33.34
CA ASN A 608 46.21 -63.86 34.40
C ASN A 608 46.09 -62.45 33.81
N VAL A 609 44.94 -61.81 34.02
CA VAL A 609 44.71 -60.41 33.65
C VAL A 609 45.17 -59.52 34.80
N PRO A 610 45.79 -58.35 34.52
CA PRO A 610 46.19 -57.40 35.56
C PRO A 610 45.09 -57.11 36.58
N ILE A 611 45.47 -57.06 37.87
CA ILE A 611 44.54 -56.89 39.00
C ILE A 611 43.73 -55.59 38.92
N ASN A 612 44.28 -54.56 38.26
CA ASN A 612 43.65 -53.25 38.10
C ASN A 612 42.56 -53.18 37.00
N ILE A 613 42.17 -54.33 36.42
CA ILE A 613 41.11 -54.48 35.44
C ILE A 613 39.95 -55.26 36.05
N GLN A 614 38.75 -54.66 36.03
CA GLN A 614 37.54 -55.30 36.52
C GLN A 614 37.03 -56.36 35.54
N ALA A 615 36.44 -57.44 36.09
CA ALA A 615 35.92 -58.57 35.30
C ALA A 615 34.86 -58.12 34.26
N ASN A 616 33.95 -57.21 34.62
CA ASN A 616 32.91 -56.72 33.72
C ASN A 616 33.49 -55.92 32.53
N THR A 617 34.46 -55.06 32.80
CA THR A 617 35.17 -54.28 31.77
C THR A 617 35.97 -55.19 30.84
N PHE A 618 36.64 -56.20 31.40
CA PHE A 618 37.39 -57.18 30.59
C PHE A 618 36.47 -58.05 29.73
N HIS A 619 35.34 -58.51 30.29
CA HIS A 619 34.34 -59.26 29.54
C HIS A 619 33.78 -58.45 28.36
N THR A 620 33.52 -57.17 28.59
CA THR A 620 33.12 -56.21 27.55
C THR A 620 34.20 -56.06 26.47
N PHE A 621 35.45 -55.92 26.88
CA PHE A 621 36.58 -55.84 25.96
C PHE A 621 36.66 -57.08 25.05
N LEU A 622 36.43 -58.29 25.59
CA LEU A 622 36.37 -59.51 24.78
C LEU A 622 35.19 -59.49 23.80
N GLN A 623 34.00 -59.05 24.23
CA GLN A 623 32.84 -58.89 23.33
C GLN A 623 33.15 -57.99 22.13
N LEU A 624 33.88 -56.89 22.34
CA LEU A 624 34.31 -55.99 21.26
C LEU A 624 35.27 -56.68 20.29
N LEU A 625 36.22 -57.48 20.79
CA LEU A 625 37.11 -58.27 19.95
C LEU A 625 36.37 -59.35 19.14
N TYR A 626 35.25 -59.84 19.66
CA TYR A 626 34.36 -60.79 18.97
C TYR A 626 33.47 -60.11 17.92
N GLY A 627 33.57 -58.79 17.78
CA GLY A 627 32.83 -58.01 16.79
C GLY A 627 31.48 -57.50 17.29
N GLN A 628 31.21 -57.53 18.60
CA GLN A 628 30.01 -56.89 19.14
C GLN A 628 30.09 -55.38 18.93
N SER A 629 29.01 -54.77 18.46
CA SER A 629 28.98 -53.32 18.31
C SER A 629 28.96 -52.64 19.67
N ILE A 630 29.75 -51.56 19.81
CA ILE A 630 29.83 -50.77 21.04
C ILE A 630 28.42 -50.29 21.46
N LYS A 631 27.58 -49.89 20.49
CA LYS A 631 26.18 -49.46 20.74
C LYS A 631 25.31 -50.52 21.41
N ASN A 632 25.54 -51.80 21.14
CA ASN A 632 24.77 -52.88 21.75
C ASN A 632 25.23 -53.17 23.18
N ILE A 633 26.50 -52.92 23.48
CA ILE A 633 27.07 -53.10 24.82
C ILE A 633 26.59 -51.99 25.75
N THR A 634 26.51 -50.76 25.24
CA THR A 634 26.20 -49.58 26.05
C THR A 634 24.71 -49.35 26.28
N LYS A 635 23.83 -50.17 25.70
CA LYS A 635 22.37 -49.96 25.68
C LYS A 635 21.71 -50.00 27.07
N ASP A 636 22.30 -50.75 28.01
CA ASP A 636 21.72 -51.01 29.34
C ASP A 636 22.49 -50.29 30.47
N ILE A 637 23.45 -49.42 30.14
CA ILE A 637 24.25 -48.68 31.12
C ILE A 637 23.50 -47.42 31.55
N LYS A 638 23.42 -47.17 32.86
CA LYS A 638 22.81 -45.95 33.40
C LYS A 638 23.67 -44.71 33.08
N SER A 639 23.01 -43.58 32.82
CA SER A 639 23.64 -42.31 32.41
C SER A 639 24.78 -41.86 33.34
N ASP A 640 24.60 -41.97 34.65
CA ASP A 640 25.50 -41.36 35.64
C ASP A 640 26.87 -42.06 35.74
N ASP A 641 26.95 -43.35 35.38
CA ASP A 641 28.20 -44.13 35.41
C ASP A 641 28.81 -44.34 34.01
N TYR A 642 28.21 -43.75 32.98
CA TYR A 642 28.53 -44.06 31.58
C TYR A 642 29.93 -43.60 31.18
N LEU A 643 30.30 -42.35 31.50
CA LEU A 643 31.61 -41.79 31.15
C LEU A 643 32.75 -42.54 31.84
N THR A 644 32.58 -42.87 33.13
CA THR A 644 33.53 -43.66 33.92
C THR A 644 33.74 -45.04 33.32
N TYR A 645 32.65 -45.71 32.93
CA TYR A 645 32.72 -47.01 32.25
C TYR A 645 33.49 -46.94 30.93
N LEU A 646 33.30 -45.88 30.13
CA LEU A 646 34.07 -45.68 28.89
C LEU A 646 35.57 -45.45 29.16
N PHE A 647 35.92 -44.76 30.25
CA PHE A 647 37.33 -44.62 30.66
C PHE A 647 37.95 -45.94 31.09
N ASP A 648 37.22 -46.76 31.86
CA ASP A 648 37.70 -48.10 32.24
C ASP A 648 37.92 -48.99 31.02
N LEU A 649 37.03 -48.91 30.03
CA LEU A 649 37.18 -49.64 28.78
C LEU A 649 38.37 -49.11 27.95
N LEU A 650 38.54 -47.79 27.88
CA LEU A 650 39.67 -47.14 27.19
C LEU A 650 41.01 -47.53 27.82
N LYS A 651 41.06 -47.66 29.15
CA LYS A 651 42.23 -48.15 29.91
C LYS A 651 42.62 -49.56 29.50
N VAL A 652 41.65 -50.48 29.42
CA VAL A 652 41.91 -51.87 29.01
C VAL A 652 42.38 -51.93 27.56
N ILE A 653 41.72 -51.20 26.66
CA ILE A 653 42.05 -51.15 25.23
C ILE A 653 43.47 -50.60 24.99
N ASP A 654 43.86 -49.54 25.72
CA ASP A 654 45.20 -48.96 25.64
C ASP A 654 46.27 -49.95 26.17
N PHE A 655 45.98 -50.65 27.28
CA PHE A 655 46.87 -51.68 27.82
C PHE A 655 47.17 -52.80 26.79
N TYR A 656 46.14 -53.28 26.11
CA TYR A 656 46.25 -54.31 25.06
C TYR A 656 46.60 -53.74 23.67
N LYS A 657 46.79 -52.43 23.54
CA LYS A 657 47.22 -51.69 22.32
C LYS A 657 46.31 -51.88 21.10
N ILE A 658 44.99 -51.88 21.29
CA ILE A 658 44.02 -52.06 20.19
C ILE A 658 43.52 -50.72 19.64
N GLU A 659 44.32 -50.10 18.78
CA GLU A 659 44.09 -48.73 18.28
C GLU A 659 42.75 -48.56 17.52
N SER A 660 42.29 -49.58 16.79
CA SER A 660 41.06 -49.51 16.01
C SER A 660 39.80 -49.37 16.87
N ILE A 661 39.76 -50.03 18.02
CA ILE A 661 38.65 -49.92 18.99
C ILE A 661 38.85 -48.66 19.83
N LYS A 662 40.10 -48.31 20.17
CA LYS A 662 40.45 -47.08 20.89
C LYS A 662 39.86 -45.85 20.20
N ASN A 663 40.11 -45.69 18.90
CA ASN A 663 39.56 -44.60 18.10
C ASN A 663 38.03 -44.57 18.10
N GLN A 664 37.37 -45.73 18.10
CA GLN A 664 35.90 -45.80 18.15
C GLN A 664 35.34 -45.34 19.50
N ILE A 665 36.00 -45.68 20.61
CA ILE A 665 35.64 -45.20 21.95
C ILE A 665 35.90 -43.70 22.06
N GLU A 666 37.03 -43.20 21.56
CA GLU A 666 37.32 -41.76 21.49
C GLU A 666 36.25 -41.00 20.69
N GLU A 667 35.86 -41.50 19.51
CA GLU A 667 34.77 -40.92 18.72
C GLU A 667 33.42 -40.96 19.45
N MET A 668 33.15 -42.01 20.23
CA MET A 668 31.92 -42.11 20.98
C MET A 668 31.85 -41.06 22.09
N ILE A 669 32.92 -40.90 22.88
CA ILE A 669 33.00 -39.85 23.91
C ILE A 669 32.88 -38.45 23.28
N ILE A 670 33.45 -38.25 22.09
CA ILE A 670 33.29 -36.99 21.34
C ILE A 670 31.82 -36.77 20.94
N ARG A 671 31.12 -37.80 20.46
CA ARG A 671 29.71 -37.69 20.02
C ARG A 671 28.74 -37.37 21.15
N GLU A 672 29.01 -37.86 22.36
CA GLU A 672 28.18 -37.56 23.52
C GLU A 672 28.27 -36.09 23.95
N ASN A 673 29.26 -35.32 23.44
CA ASN A 673 29.40 -33.88 23.66
C ASN A 673 29.35 -33.50 25.16
N TYR A 674 30.30 -34.01 25.96
CA TYR A 674 30.41 -33.67 27.37
C TYR A 674 30.94 -32.24 27.55
N ILE A 675 30.07 -31.33 27.99
CA ILE A 675 30.36 -29.88 28.02
C ILE A 675 30.51 -29.31 29.44
N ASN A 676 30.25 -30.12 30.48
CA ASN A 676 30.44 -29.72 31.87
C ASN A 676 31.93 -29.62 32.19
N ILE A 677 32.34 -28.61 32.98
CA ILE A 677 33.73 -28.45 33.44
C ILE A 677 34.26 -29.72 34.13
N ASN A 678 33.42 -30.40 34.92
CA ASN A 678 33.81 -31.63 35.62
C ASN A 678 34.19 -32.72 34.60
N ASP A 679 33.27 -33.03 33.69
CA ASP A 679 33.47 -34.04 32.66
C ASP A 679 34.64 -33.68 31.74
N ILE A 680 34.76 -32.41 31.32
CA ILE A 680 35.87 -31.93 30.49
C ILE A 680 37.22 -32.15 31.20
N CYS A 681 37.31 -31.83 32.50
CA CYS A 681 38.54 -32.03 33.26
C CYS A 681 38.89 -33.51 33.39
N GLU A 682 37.89 -34.37 33.63
CA GLU A 682 38.10 -35.82 33.65
C GLU A 682 38.52 -36.36 32.29
N ILE A 683 37.84 -35.96 31.21
CA ILE A 683 38.21 -36.33 29.83
C ILE A 683 39.64 -35.90 29.51
N LEU A 684 40.05 -34.69 29.86
CA LEU A 684 41.42 -34.23 29.64
C LEU A 684 42.46 -34.98 30.49
N LYS A 685 42.10 -35.37 31.71
CA LYS A 685 42.96 -36.17 32.59
C LYS A 685 43.15 -37.58 32.01
N TYR A 686 42.05 -38.29 31.76
CA TYR A 686 42.08 -39.66 31.26
C TYR A 686 42.59 -39.77 29.82
N SER A 687 42.32 -38.78 28.96
CA SER A 687 42.90 -38.76 27.61
C SER A 687 44.42 -38.63 27.60
N LYS A 688 45.01 -37.96 28.60
CA LYS A 688 46.47 -37.94 28.80
C LYS A 688 46.98 -39.26 29.37
N GLU A 689 46.28 -39.83 30.34
CA GLU A 689 46.66 -41.08 31.01
C GLU A 689 46.69 -42.26 30.03
N PHE A 690 45.70 -42.36 29.13
CA PHE A 690 45.55 -43.47 28.18
C PHE A 690 45.96 -43.09 26.74
N ASN A 691 46.75 -42.03 26.56
CA ASN A 691 47.27 -41.59 25.26
C ASN A 691 46.18 -41.48 24.16
N ALA A 692 45.00 -40.97 24.52
CA ALA A 692 43.84 -40.82 23.65
C ALA A 692 43.89 -39.47 22.91
N LYS A 693 44.67 -39.45 21.82
CA LYS A 693 45.07 -38.19 21.15
C LYS A 693 43.91 -37.50 20.44
N GLN A 694 42.99 -38.25 19.85
CA GLN A 694 41.85 -37.68 19.11
C GLN A 694 40.90 -36.98 20.09
N LEU A 695 40.60 -37.64 21.19
CA LEU A 695 39.78 -37.12 22.29
C LEU A 695 40.40 -35.87 22.90
N ARG A 696 41.70 -35.92 23.23
CA ARG A 696 42.44 -34.78 23.79
C ARG A 696 42.43 -33.57 22.86
N ASN A 697 42.78 -33.77 21.59
CA ASN A 697 42.83 -32.68 20.61
C ASN A 697 41.46 -32.03 20.38
N HIS A 698 40.39 -32.83 20.38
CA HIS A 698 39.03 -32.33 20.23
C HIS A 698 38.67 -31.40 21.39
N TYR A 699 38.84 -31.85 22.63
CA TYR A 699 38.45 -31.08 23.81
C TYR A 699 39.38 -29.88 24.08
N GLU A 700 40.68 -29.97 23.78
CA GLU A 700 41.58 -28.80 23.82
C GLU A 700 41.15 -27.71 22.81
N LYS A 701 40.73 -28.11 21.60
CA LYS A 701 40.22 -27.18 20.58
C LYS A 701 38.87 -26.59 20.99
N PHE A 702 37.96 -27.41 21.52
CA PHE A 702 36.68 -26.98 22.05
C PHE A 702 36.84 -25.91 23.14
N ILE A 703 37.78 -26.11 24.08
CA ILE A 703 38.04 -25.15 25.17
C ILE A 703 38.52 -23.81 24.62
N LYS A 704 39.42 -23.83 23.64
CA LYS A 704 39.94 -22.61 22.99
C LYS A 704 38.85 -21.81 22.29
N ILE A 705 37.94 -22.49 21.57
CA ILE A 705 36.81 -21.85 20.87
C ILE A 705 35.82 -21.24 21.89
N ASN A 706 35.58 -21.92 23.01
CA ASN A 706 34.56 -21.54 23.99
C ASN A 706 35.15 -20.86 25.26
N LYS A 707 36.31 -20.20 25.13
CA LYS A 707 37.10 -19.61 26.24
C LYS A 707 36.26 -18.79 27.23
N GLU A 708 35.39 -17.91 26.72
CA GLU A 708 34.57 -17.01 27.55
C GLU A 708 33.45 -17.74 28.31
N LEU A 709 32.86 -18.78 27.72
CA LEU A 709 31.85 -19.60 28.38
C LEU A 709 32.47 -20.39 29.54
N ILE A 710 33.62 -21.02 29.31
CA ILE A 710 34.32 -21.83 30.30
C ILE A 710 34.82 -20.96 31.45
N LYS A 711 35.36 -19.77 31.16
CA LYS A 711 35.75 -18.79 32.20
C LYS A 711 34.55 -18.37 33.07
N LYS A 712 33.38 -18.12 32.48
CA LYS A 712 32.16 -17.77 33.21
C LYS A 712 31.69 -18.91 34.11
N GLN A 713 31.65 -20.14 33.60
CA GLN A 713 31.29 -21.32 34.38
C GLN A 713 32.27 -21.56 35.54
N LEU A 714 33.59 -21.41 35.32
CA LEU A 714 34.63 -21.49 36.37
C LEU A 714 34.40 -20.44 37.47
N LEU A 715 34.17 -19.18 37.09
CA LEU A 715 33.88 -18.09 38.02
C LEU A 715 32.65 -18.35 38.89
N GLU A 716 31.62 -18.99 38.32
CA GLU A 716 30.38 -19.30 39.01
C GLU A 716 30.48 -20.50 39.96
N LEU A 717 31.30 -21.50 39.61
CA LEU A 717 31.69 -22.57 40.52
C LEU A 717 32.49 -21.98 41.71
N CYS A 718 33.46 -21.11 41.44
CA CYS A 718 34.29 -20.48 42.48
C CYS A 718 33.51 -19.61 43.47
N LYS A 719 32.42 -18.94 43.04
CA LYS A 719 31.61 -18.07 43.91
C LYS A 719 30.83 -18.79 45.00
N ASN A 720 30.69 -20.11 44.91
CA ASN A 720 29.79 -20.90 45.76
C ASN A 720 30.52 -21.95 46.62
N LEU A 721 31.86 -21.92 46.67
CA LEU A 721 32.66 -22.88 47.47
C LEU A 721 32.63 -22.51 48.95
N THR A 722 32.32 -23.47 49.81
CA THR A 722 32.23 -23.23 51.27
C THR A 722 33.11 -24.16 52.11
N ASN A 723 33.62 -25.24 51.53
CA ASN A 723 34.46 -26.27 52.17
C ASN A 723 35.88 -26.32 51.55
N TYR A 724 36.90 -26.58 52.38
CA TYR A 724 38.31 -26.78 51.99
C TYR A 724 38.53 -27.86 50.91
N GLU A 725 37.79 -28.97 50.95
CA GLU A 725 37.89 -30.04 49.95
C GLU A 725 37.44 -29.58 48.56
N GLU A 726 36.34 -28.83 48.48
CA GLU A 726 35.84 -28.26 47.23
C GLU A 726 36.83 -27.23 46.65
N ILE A 727 37.49 -26.45 47.51
CA ILE A 727 38.53 -25.49 47.10
C ILE A 727 39.74 -26.21 46.52
N LEU A 728 40.16 -27.33 47.12
CA LEU A 728 41.28 -28.12 46.64
C LEU A 728 40.98 -28.77 45.29
N GLU A 729 39.78 -29.35 45.13
CA GLU A 729 39.32 -29.94 43.87
C GLU A 729 39.24 -28.90 42.75
N MET A 730 38.73 -27.70 43.06
CA MET A 730 38.67 -26.59 42.11
C MET A 730 40.05 -26.06 41.74
N SER A 731 41.02 -26.05 42.66
CA SER A 731 42.42 -25.71 42.35
C SER A 731 43.03 -26.68 41.35
N GLN A 732 42.71 -27.97 41.44
CA GLN A 732 43.18 -28.98 40.48
C GLN A 732 42.55 -28.81 39.11
N LYS A 733 41.22 -28.56 39.03
CA LYS A 733 40.51 -28.27 37.78
C LYS A 733 41.05 -27.02 37.08
N THR A 734 41.32 -25.97 37.86
CA THR A 734 41.91 -24.72 37.37
C THR A 734 43.30 -24.96 36.77
N LYS A 735 44.16 -25.76 37.41
CA LYS A 735 45.48 -26.15 36.85
C LYS A 735 45.39 -26.91 35.53
N ILE A 736 44.33 -27.70 35.31
CA ILE A 736 44.12 -28.44 34.04
C ILE A 736 43.73 -27.48 32.92
N LEU A 737 42.90 -26.48 33.23
CA LEU A 737 42.29 -25.57 32.25
C LEU A 737 43.10 -24.29 31.99
N ASP A 738 43.85 -23.79 32.98
CA ASP A 738 44.63 -22.55 32.88
C ASP A 738 45.53 -22.49 31.64
N PRO A 739 46.32 -23.54 31.30
CA PRO A 739 47.17 -23.52 30.10
C PRO A 739 46.39 -23.42 28.79
N LEU A 740 45.09 -23.74 28.78
CA LEU A 740 44.23 -23.69 27.60
C LEU A 740 43.43 -22.38 27.53
N LEU A 741 43.27 -21.70 28.67
CA LEU A 741 42.55 -20.44 28.82
C LEU A 741 43.49 -19.21 28.87
N SER A 742 44.80 -19.39 28.95
CA SER A 742 45.81 -18.32 29.09
C SER A 742 46.52 -17.94 27.80
N TYR A 743 46.41 -18.72 26.72
CA TYR A 743 47.03 -18.38 25.43
C TYR A 743 46.08 -17.52 24.59
N ASP A 744 46.60 -16.38 24.12
CA ASP A 744 46.08 -15.58 23.01
C ASP A 744 46.82 -15.94 21.72
#